data_AF-A0A8J2M4Y1-F1
#
_entry.id   AF-A0A8J2M4Y1-F1
#
_cell.length_a   1.000
_cell.length_b   1.000
_cell.length_c   1.000
_cell.angle_alpha   90.00
_cell.angle_beta   90.00
_cell.angle_gamma   90.00
#
_symmetry.space_group_name_H-M   'P 1'
#
loop_
_entity.id
_entity.type
_entity.pdbx_description
1 polymer ?
#
loop_
_entity_poly.entity_id
_entity_poly.type
_entity_poly.pdbx_seq_one_letter_code
_entity_poly.pdbx_strand_id
1 'polypeptide(L)'
;MRIGPFFDLQDYGIGATNVTFQQHKIGREERAQVLGRHPGFRGCTIWLTGLSGAGKTTVAFAVEKILTQLGIPAYALDGDNVRHGLCKNLGFSKEERRENIRRVAEVAKLFADMGIVALASFISPYKCDRDDARSIHNQDNLAFFEVYVNTPLRICELRDPKNLYKKARAGELKGFTGIDSVYEAPEKPDLILESGTESEAESIKKVLDFLFQKNVLPVKAYHRISGPPIRELYVDEGSKNKLLERINSIPRVHLTKIDLEWLQVLAEGWASPLPGFMRERQYLQCLHYGLLLDLKKKCFTFDVSLPEGTEEDLFWSLHEPLNQSIPIVLPIDNDTKVKLMDGHSISPEIALVYNNDVVAVVRDGEVFEHRKEERIARQFGIIDPRHPTIKQILESGNWLLGGDVQVLKRIHYNDGLDCYRMSPLELRSIFAKANCDAVFAFQLRNPIHNGHALLIKNTREQLLTKYKNPMLLLHPLGGWTKEDDVPLDVRMKQYDAVLAEGVLDPEWTVLAIFPSPMLYAGPTEVQWHARARLAAGVSTYIVGRDPAGIQHPETGDYLYDPTHGSKILSMAPGLPNLDIIPFRVAAYDKMKGEMAFFDPSRSEDFKFISGTKMRSYARDGTEPPEGFMAPKAWKILSSYYQELETKQIESDQ
;
A
#
# COMPACT_ATOMS: atom_id res chain seq x y z
N MET A 1 25.90 -12.26 -70.48
CA MET A 1 25.74 -10.80 -70.34
C MET A 1 26.01 -10.47 -68.87
N ARG A 2 27.03 -9.64 -68.58
CA ARG A 2 27.42 -9.24 -67.20
C ARG A 2 26.50 -8.13 -66.69
N ILE A 3 25.98 -8.26 -65.47
CA ILE A 3 25.63 -7.20 -64.49
C ILE A 3 25.68 -7.92 -63.12
N GLY A 4 26.68 -7.80 -62.24
CA GLY A 4 26.97 -6.71 -61.29
C GLY A 4 26.81 -7.26 -59.84
N PRO A 5 27.66 -6.91 -58.84
CA PRO A 5 27.78 -7.64 -57.58
C PRO A 5 26.69 -7.23 -56.55
N PHE A 6 26.03 -8.23 -55.95
CA PHE A 6 25.26 -8.04 -54.72
C PHE A 6 26.23 -8.05 -53.53
N PHE A 7 26.09 -7.05 -52.67
CA PHE A 7 26.92 -6.79 -51.49
C PHE A 7 27.03 -8.00 -50.55
N ASP A 8 28.26 -8.31 -50.15
CA ASP A 8 28.61 -9.30 -49.12
C ASP A 8 27.95 -8.95 -47.78
N LEU A 9 27.09 -9.84 -47.27
CA LEU A 9 26.75 -9.92 -45.85
C LEU A 9 27.97 -10.51 -45.14
N GLN A 10 28.78 -9.67 -44.47
CA GLN A 10 29.79 -10.18 -43.55
C GLN A 10 29.11 -10.84 -42.36
N ASP A 11 29.04 -12.17 -42.43
CA ASP A 11 28.70 -13.06 -41.33
C ASP A 11 29.92 -13.14 -40.40
N TYR A 12 29.84 -12.52 -39.21
CA TYR A 12 30.91 -12.59 -38.21
C TYR A 12 30.84 -13.94 -37.48
N GLY A 13 31.18 -15.02 -38.18
CA GLY A 13 31.44 -16.32 -37.56
C GLY A 13 32.63 -16.25 -36.59
N ILE A 14 32.78 -17.28 -35.75
CA ILE A 14 33.92 -17.41 -34.83
C ILE A 14 35.22 -17.43 -35.66
N GLY A 15 35.89 -16.29 -35.77
CA GLY A 15 37.09 -16.14 -36.61
C GLY A 15 38.30 -16.94 -36.11
N ALA A 16 38.24 -17.47 -34.90
CA ALA A 16 39.26 -18.33 -34.32
C ALA A 16 38.82 -19.80 -34.40
N THR A 17 39.44 -20.59 -35.28
CA THR A 17 39.09 -22.00 -35.52
C THR A 17 39.51 -22.96 -34.40
N ASN A 18 40.24 -22.48 -33.39
CA ASN A 18 40.88 -23.30 -32.35
C ASN A 18 40.43 -22.93 -30.93
N VAL A 19 39.15 -22.56 -30.74
CA VAL A 19 38.61 -22.18 -29.42
C VAL A 19 37.58 -23.20 -28.96
N THR A 20 37.77 -23.73 -27.76
CA THR A 20 36.80 -24.60 -27.07
C THR A 20 36.18 -23.84 -25.89
N PHE A 21 34.86 -23.81 -25.80
CA PHE A 21 34.16 -23.21 -24.67
C PHE A 21 34.42 -24.03 -23.39
N GLN A 22 34.89 -23.37 -22.33
CA GLN A 22 35.06 -24.00 -21.02
C GLN A 22 33.85 -23.69 -20.14
N GLN A 23 33.17 -24.73 -19.67
CA GLN A 23 32.08 -24.55 -18.71
C GLN A 23 32.62 -24.15 -17.34
N HIS A 24 31.96 -23.17 -16.71
CA HIS A 24 32.23 -22.80 -15.33
C HIS A 24 31.87 -23.94 -14.37
N LYS A 25 32.67 -24.12 -13.32
CA LYS A 25 32.39 -25.09 -12.25
C LYS A 25 31.22 -24.69 -11.35
N ILE A 26 30.92 -23.39 -11.29
CA ILE A 26 29.85 -22.80 -10.47
C ILE A 26 28.71 -22.37 -11.39
N GLY A 27 27.48 -22.79 -11.06
CA GLY A 27 26.28 -22.46 -11.82
C GLY A 27 25.80 -21.01 -11.61
N ARG A 28 24.81 -20.57 -12.39
CA ARG A 28 24.19 -19.24 -12.21
C ARG A 28 23.43 -19.13 -10.89
N GLU A 29 22.73 -20.17 -10.49
CA GLU A 29 21.96 -20.18 -9.23
C GLU A 29 22.88 -20.05 -8.01
N GLU A 30 23.99 -20.79 -7.99
CA GLU A 30 24.99 -20.72 -6.92
C GLU A 30 25.65 -19.34 -6.85
N ARG A 31 25.97 -18.71 -8.00
CA ARG A 31 26.42 -17.31 -8.05
C ARG A 31 25.37 -16.35 -7.49
N ALA A 32 24.11 -16.52 -7.86
CA ALA A 32 23.01 -15.68 -7.39
C ALA A 32 22.72 -15.83 -5.89
N GLN A 33 23.08 -16.96 -5.26
CA GLN A 33 22.90 -17.13 -3.80
C GLN A 33 23.88 -16.29 -2.97
N VAL A 34 25.06 -16.00 -3.50
CA VAL A 34 26.12 -15.26 -2.77
C VAL A 34 26.20 -13.78 -3.16
N LEU A 35 25.58 -13.40 -4.28
CA LEU A 35 25.50 -12.03 -4.74
C LEU A 35 24.26 -11.36 -4.14
N GLY A 36 24.34 -10.09 -3.74
CA GLY A 36 23.18 -9.33 -3.27
C GLY A 36 22.60 -9.74 -1.90
N ARG A 37 21.53 -9.04 -1.49
CA ARG A 37 20.89 -9.21 -0.16
C ARG A 37 19.74 -10.23 -0.15
N HIS A 38 19.14 -10.49 -1.29
CA HIS A 38 17.91 -11.28 -1.40
C HIS A 38 18.19 -12.56 -2.20
N PRO A 39 17.79 -13.75 -1.73
CA PRO A 39 17.92 -14.96 -2.54
C PRO A 39 16.97 -14.92 -3.74
N GLY A 40 17.35 -15.56 -4.84
CA GLY A 40 16.47 -15.80 -5.99
C GLY A 40 16.33 -14.65 -7.00
N PHE A 41 17.04 -13.53 -6.85
CA PHE A 41 17.14 -12.57 -7.96
C PHE A 41 17.91 -13.18 -9.13
N ARG A 42 17.61 -12.70 -10.33
CA ARG A 42 18.18 -13.24 -11.57
C ARG A 42 18.86 -12.13 -12.35
N GLY A 43 20.09 -12.39 -12.80
CA GLY A 43 20.76 -11.51 -13.75
C GLY A 43 19.98 -11.43 -15.06
N CYS A 44 19.89 -10.24 -15.61
CA CYS A 44 19.21 -9.98 -16.87
C CYS A 44 19.75 -8.70 -17.52
N THR A 45 19.46 -8.53 -18.80
CA THR A 45 19.74 -7.28 -19.52
C THR A 45 18.46 -6.51 -19.77
N ILE A 46 18.41 -5.27 -19.30
CA ILE A 46 17.41 -4.28 -19.68
C ILE A 46 18.04 -3.39 -20.73
N TRP A 47 17.52 -3.49 -21.96
CA TRP A 47 18.03 -2.76 -23.11
C TRP A 47 17.13 -1.57 -23.41
N LEU A 48 17.54 -0.38 -22.96
CA LEU A 48 16.82 0.86 -23.23
C LEU A 48 17.20 1.40 -24.62
N THR A 49 16.20 1.51 -25.50
CA THR A 49 16.34 2.09 -26.84
C THR A 49 15.41 3.29 -27.02
N GLY A 50 15.79 4.24 -27.88
CA GLY A 50 15.02 5.48 -28.11
C GLY A 50 15.89 6.61 -28.66
N LEU A 51 15.25 7.69 -29.10
CA LEU A 51 15.93 8.88 -29.63
C LEU A 51 16.90 9.52 -28.60
N SER A 52 17.87 10.30 -29.09
CA SER A 52 18.71 11.12 -28.19
C SER A 52 17.82 12.08 -27.40
N GLY A 53 18.07 12.28 -26.11
CA GLY A 53 17.21 13.11 -25.26
C GLY A 53 15.86 12.50 -24.87
N ALA A 54 15.57 11.25 -25.24
CA ALA A 54 14.30 10.60 -24.90
C ALA A 54 14.12 10.30 -23.40
N GLY A 55 15.20 10.14 -22.64
CA GLY A 55 15.17 9.86 -21.19
C GLY A 55 15.87 8.57 -20.73
N LYS A 56 16.47 7.79 -21.66
CA LYS A 56 17.11 6.49 -21.37
C LYS A 56 18.09 6.52 -20.19
N THR A 57 19.09 7.40 -20.24
CA THR A 57 20.15 7.48 -19.22
C THR A 57 19.58 7.88 -17.85
N THR A 58 18.57 8.76 -17.82
CA THR A 58 17.86 9.15 -16.59
C THR A 58 17.17 7.94 -15.95
N VAL A 59 16.39 7.19 -16.72
CA VAL A 59 15.70 5.98 -16.23
C VAL A 59 16.70 4.91 -15.78
N ALA A 60 17.74 4.65 -16.58
CA ALA A 60 18.76 3.65 -16.28
C ALA A 60 19.45 3.91 -14.94
N PHE A 61 19.96 5.13 -14.70
CA PHE A 61 20.64 5.45 -13.44
C PHE A 61 19.70 5.53 -12.24
N ALA A 62 18.46 5.97 -12.44
CA ALA A 62 17.47 5.98 -11.35
C ALA A 62 17.08 4.56 -10.93
N VAL A 63 16.86 3.66 -11.90
CA VAL A 63 16.60 2.23 -11.62
C VAL A 63 17.84 1.59 -10.97
N GLU A 64 19.05 1.84 -11.47
CA GLU A 64 20.30 1.35 -10.87
C GLU A 64 20.41 1.75 -9.40
N LYS A 65 20.15 3.02 -9.08
CA LYS A 65 20.16 3.53 -7.71
C LYS A 65 19.18 2.78 -6.82
N ILE A 66 17.95 2.57 -7.27
CA ILE A 66 16.91 1.87 -6.51
C ILE A 66 17.29 0.41 -6.28
N LEU A 67 17.70 -0.31 -7.33
CA LEU A 67 18.13 -1.71 -7.21
C LEU A 67 19.30 -1.86 -6.24
N THR A 68 20.28 -0.96 -6.32
CA THR A 68 21.43 -0.95 -5.41
C THR A 68 21.01 -0.68 -3.96
N GLN A 69 20.08 0.25 -3.73
CA GLN A 69 19.52 0.52 -2.39
C GLN A 69 18.76 -0.67 -1.81
N LEU A 70 18.15 -1.50 -2.66
CA LEU A 70 17.53 -2.77 -2.27
C LEU A 70 18.55 -3.89 -2.00
N GLY A 71 19.82 -3.69 -2.34
CA GLY A 71 20.85 -4.72 -2.29
C GLY A 71 20.77 -5.71 -3.45
N ILE A 72 20.21 -5.30 -4.59
CA ILE A 72 20.24 -6.03 -5.86
C ILE A 72 21.38 -5.47 -6.71
N PRO A 73 22.40 -6.26 -7.06
CA PRO A 73 23.49 -5.81 -7.92
C PRO A 73 22.97 -5.39 -9.30
N ALA A 74 23.20 -4.14 -9.66
CA ALA A 74 22.87 -3.57 -10.97
C ALA A 74 24.05 -2.76 -11.49
N TYR A 75 24.17 -2.65 -12.81
CA TYR A 75 25.21 -1.84 -13.44
C TYR A 75 24.71 -1.21 -14.74
N ALA A 76 24.81 0.11 -14.84
CA ALA A 76 24.40 0.86 -16.02
C ALA A 76 25.54 1.02 -17.05
N LEU A 77 25.31 0.48 -18.25
CA LEU A 77 26.15 0.67 -19.43
C LEU A 77 25.61 1.85 -20.22
N ASP A 78 26.26 3.00 -20.13
CA ASP A 78 25.92 4.19 -20.91
C ASP A 78 26.81 4.34 -22.14
N GLY A 79 26.21 4.83 -23.24
CA GLY A 79 26.88 5.04 -24.52
C GLY A 79 28.14 5.90 -24.44
N ASP A 80 28.17 6.91 -23.58
CA ASP A 80 29.35 7.76 -23.44
C ASP A 80 30.45 7.04 -22.65
N ASN A 81 30.10 6.36 -21.56
CA ASN A 81 31.04 5.65 -20.70
C ASN A 81 31.77 4.54 -21.45
N VAL A 82 31.05 3.74 -22.23
CA VAL A 82 31.65 2.63 -23.01
C VAL A 82 32.55 3.17 -24.13
N ARG A 83 32.23 4.34 -24.71
CA ARG A 83 33.03 5.01 -25.74
C ARG A 83 34.35 5.58 -25.24
N HIS A 84 34.50 5.84 -23.93
CA HIS A 84 35.80 6.23 -23.37
C HIS A 84 36.75 5.03 -23.13
N GLY A 85 36.23 3.80 -23.09
CA GLY A 85 37.00 2.60 -22.79
C GLY A 85 36.96 1.56 -23.91
N LEU A 86 36.06 0.57 -23.76
CA LEU A 86 35.94 -0.59 -24.65
C LEU A 86 35.71 -0.22 -26.13
N CYS A 87 35.00 0.88 -26.39
CA CYS A 87 34.64 1.33 -27.73
C CYS A 87 35.39 2.59 -28.16
N LYS A 88 36.50 2.95 -27.50
CA LYS A 88 37.28 4.17 -27.83
C LYS A 88 37.87 4.20 -29.22
N ASN A 89 38.01 3.03 -29.86
CA ASN A 89 38.55 2.87 -31.19
C ASN A 89 37.47 2.92 -32.30
N LEU A 90 36.20 3.11 -31.94
CA LEU A 90 35.09 3.12 -32.88
C LEU A 90 34.58 4.55 -33.10
N GLY A 91 34.51 4.96 -34.37
CA GLY A 91 33.91 6.22 -34.79
C GLY A 91 32.37 6.17 -34.83
N PHE A 92 31.81 6.74 -35.90
CA PHE A 92 30.37 6.95 -36.07
C PHE A 92 29.85 6.47 -37.43
N SER A 93 30.63 5.71 -38.21
CA SER A 93 30.12 5.05 -39.41
C SER A 93 29.03 4.02 -39.05
N LYS A 94 28.30 3.51 -40.05
CA LYS A 94 27.24 2.52 -39.81
C LYS A 94 27.83 1.22 -39.23
N GLU A 95 28.95 0.78 -39.77
CA GLU A 95 29.68 -0.44 -39.37
C GLU A 95 30.26 -0.28 -37.96
N GLU A 96 30.84 0.89 -37.65
CA GLU A 96 31.38 1.19 -36.32
C GLU A 96 30.27 1.29 -35.26
N ARG A 97 29.10 1.84 -35.63
CA ARG A 97 27.92 1.85 -34.74
C ARG A 97 27.40 0.44 -34.49
N ARG A 98 27.35 -0.41 -35.53
CA ARG A 98 26.97 -1.83 -35.38
C ARG A 98 27.92 -2.57 -34.45
N GLU A 99 29.23 -2.43 -34.64
CA GLU A 99 30.23 -3.04 -33.76
C GLU A 99 30.16 -2.49 -32.32
N ASN A 100 29.85 -1.19 -32.15
CA ASN A 100 29.62 -0.61 -30.83
C ASN A 100 28.45 -1.29 -30.11
N ILE A 101 27.33 -1.50 -30.80
CA ILE A 101 26.17 -2.21 -30.22
C ILE A 101 26.50 -3.68 -29.95
N ARG A 102 27.17 -4.37 -30.87
CA ARG A 102 27.59 -5.78 -30.67
C ARG A 102 28.47 -5.95 -29.44
N ARG A 103 29.50 -5.10 -29.26
CA ARG A 103 30.38 -5.15 -28.07
C ARG A 103 29.62 -4.93 -26.78
N VAL A 104 28.70 -3.98 -26.77
CA VAL A 104 27.85 -3.70 -25.61
C VAL A 104 26.95 -4.89 -25.29
N ALA A 105 26.36 -5.53 -26.30
CA ALA A 105 25.52 -6.70 -26.13
C ALA A 105 26.28 -7.87 -25.48
N GLU A 106 27.51 -8.14 -25.93
CA GLU A 106 28.38 -9.17 -25.32
C GLU A 106 28.75 -8.83 -23.87
N VAL A 107 29.04 -7.56 -23.56
CA VAL A 107 29.33 -7.16 -22.19
C VAL A 107 28.11 -7.25 -21.30
N ALA A 108 26.94 -6.80 -21.76
CA ALA A 108 25.68 -6.92 -21.03
C ALA A 108 25.34 -8.38 -20.73
N LYS A 109 25.58 -9.28 -21.70
CA LYS A 109 25.48 -10.73 -21.53
C LYS A 109 26.37 -11.25 -20.41
N LEU A 110 27.63 -10.82 -20.34
CA LEU A 110 28.55 -11.22 -19.26
C LEU A 110 28.05 -10.76 -17.88
N PHE A 111 27.55 -9.54 -17.76
CA PHE A 111 26.95 -9.05 -16.53
C PHE A 111 25.71 -9.87 -16.12
N ALA A 112 24.81 -10.13 -17.08
CA ALA A 112 23.63 -10.95 -16.83
C ALA A 112 24.00 -12.38 -16.43
N ASP A 113 25.00 -13.00 -17.06
CA ASP A 113 25.50 -14.33 -16.69
C ASP A 113 26.10 -14.37 -15.28
N MET A 114 26.78 -13.29 -14.86
CA MET A 114 27.26 -13.14 -13.49
C MET A 114 26.14 -12.98 -12.46
N GLY A 115 24.89 -12.75 -12.87
CA GLY A 115 23.75 -12.50 -11.99
C GLY A 115 23.42 -11.02 -11.79
N ILE A 116 24.11 -10.09 -12.47
CA ILE A 116 23.90 -8.65 -12.32
C ILE A 116 22.78 -8.18 -13.26
N VAL A 117 21.97 -7.21 -12.82
CA VAL A 117 21.01 -6.52 -13.69
C VAL A 117 21.76 -5.48 -14.53
N ALA A 118 22.01 -5.79 -15.80
CA ALA A 118 22.68 -4.88 -16.74
C ALA A 118 21.67 -3.89 -17.36
N LEU A 119 21.89 -2.59 -17.17
CA LEU A 119 21.04 -1.52 -17.68
C LEU A 119 21.74 -0.85 -18.87
N ALA A 120 21.46 -1.29 -20.09
CA ALA A 120 22.10 -0.78 -21.30
C ALA A 120 21.31 0.42 -21.87
N SER A 121 21.89 1.62 -21.81
CA SER A 121 21.29 2.88 -22.29
C SER A 121 21.92 3.34 -23.61
N PHE A 122 21.34 2.92 -24.75
CA PHE A 122 21.90 3.21 -26.08
C PHE A 122 20.81 3.66 -27.06
N ILE A 123 21.16 4.50 -28.03
CA ILE A 123 20.19 4.89 -29.09
C ILE A 123 19.75 3.64 -29.86
N SER A 124 20.69 2.73 -30.19
CA SER A 124 20.43 1.45 -30.88
C SER A 124 19.34 1.54 -31.97
N PRO A 125 19.55 2.39 -33.00
CA PRO A 125 18.48 2.85 -33.88
C PRO A 125 17.95 1.78 -34.85
N TYR A 126 18.75 0.76 -35.16
CA TYR A 126 18.40 -0.26 -36.13
C TYR A 126 17.83 -1.50 -35.44
N LYS A 127 16.73 -2.03 -35.97
CA LYS A 127 16.05 -3.23 -35.48
C LYS A 127 16.98 -4.44 -35.52
N CYS A 128 17.73 -4.63 -36.61
CA CYS A 128 18.67 -5.74 -36.74
C CYS A 128 19.70 -5.81 -35.60
N ASP A 129 20.23 -4.66 -35.17
CA ASP A 129 21.25 -4.62 -34.12
C ASP A 129 20.67 -4.97 -32.75
N ARG A 130 19.39 -4.62 -32.50
CA ARG A 130 18.67 -4.98 -31.27
C ARG A 130 18.26 -6.45 -31.26
N ASP A 131 17.83 -6.97 -32.42
CA ASP A 131 17.51 -8.39 -32.60
C ASP A 131 18.77 -9.26 -32.43
N ASP A 132 19.91 -8.83 -32.97
CA ASP A 132 21.22 -9.46 -32.76
C ASP A 132 21.59 -9.47 -31.26
N ALA A 133 21.44 -8.33 -30.57
CA ALA A 133 21.69 -8.24 -29.13
C ALA A 133 20.78 -9.19 -28.31
N ARG A 134 19.50 -9.29 -28.67
CA ARG A 134 18.55 -10.24 -28.05
C ARG A 134 18.96 -11.69 -28.31
N SER A 135 19.35 -12.01 -29.55
CA SER A 135 19.81 -13.34 -29.95
C SER A 135 21.03 -13.79 -29.14
N ILE A 136 22.02 -12.92 -28.94
CA ILE A 136 23.23 -13.16 -28.14
C ILE A 136 22.89 -13.61 -26.70
N HIS A 137 21.85 -13.05 -26.10
CA HIS A 137 21.39 -13.41 -24.75
C HIS A 137 20.58 -14.71 -24.75
N ASN A 138 19.66 -14.86 -25.71
CA ASN A 138 18.79 -16.03 -25.81
C ASN A 138 19.57 -17.33 -26.05
N GLN A 139 20.67 -17.27 -26.82
CA GLN A 139 21.55 -18.43 -27.05
C GLN A 139 22.10 -19.03 -25.74
N ASP A 140 22.26 -18.21 -24.71
CA ASP A 140 22.77 -18.62 -23.41
C ASP A 140 21.65 -18.72 -22.36
N ASN A 141 20.37 -18.71 -22.77
CA ASN A 141 19.21 -18.70 -21.86
C ASN A 141 19.28 -17.56 -20.83
N LEU A 142 19.70 -16.37 -21.24
CA LEU A 142 19.70 -15.17 -20.40
C LEU A 142 18.50 -14.28 -20.75
N ALA A 143 17.85 -13.75 -19.72
CA ALA A 143 16.73 -12.85 -19.89
C ALA A 143 17.20 -11.52 -20.51
N PHE A 144 16.56 -11.13 -21.62
CA PHE A 144 16.77 -9.87 -22.31
C PHE A 144 15.43 -9.17 -22.50
N PHE A 145 15.36 -7.92 -22.03
CA PHE A 145 14.15 -7.11 -22.09
C PHE A 145 14.42 -5.81 -22.85
N GLU A 146 13.75 -5.64 -24.00
CA GLU A 146 13.82 -4.42 -24.79
C GLU A 146 12.81 -3.40 -24.27
N VAL A 147 13.32 -2.30 -23.74
CA VAL A 147 12.52 -1.19 -23.22
C VAL A 147 12.58 -0.03 -24.20
N TYR A 148 11.44 0.25 -24.83
CA TYR A 148 11.33 1.37 -25.75
C TYR A 148 10.99 2.65 -24.98
N VAL A 149 11.93 3.59 -24.94
CA VAL A 149 11.71 4.94 -24.42
C VAL A 149 11.14 5.81 -25.54
N ASN A 150 9.82 5.77 -25.65
CA ASN A 150 9.04 6.44 -26.68
C ASN A 150 8.85 7.92 -26.31
N THR A 151 9.56 8.79 -27.01
CA THR A 151 9.44 10.24 -26.86
C THR A 151 9.43 10.88 -28.24
N PRO A 152 8.41 11.69 -28.58
CA PRO A 152 8.35 12.40 -29.86
C PRO A 152 9.61 13.23 -30.11
N LEU A 153 10.11 13.22 -31.36
CA LEU A 153 11.32 13.95 -31.77
C LEU A 153 11.31 15.42 -31.34
N ARG A 154 10.17 16.11 -31.51
CA ARG A 154 10.00 17.51 -31.10
C ARG A 154 10.32 17.74 -29.62
N ILE A 155 9.92 16.81 -28.74
CA ILE A 155 10.19 16.90 -27.30
C ILE A 155 11.68 16.63 -27.04
N CYS A 156 12.28 15.66 -27.74
CA CYS A 156 13.71 15.40 -27.66
C CYS A 156 14.57 16.61 -28.09
N GLU A 157 14.19 17.28 -29.19
CA GLU A 157 14.82 18.52 -29.67
C GLU A 157 14.64 19.68 -28.70
N LEU A 158 13.48 19.77 -28.04
CA LEU A 158 13.23 20.80 -27.03
C LEU A 158 14.10 20.61 -25.78
N ARG A 159 14.27 19.36 -25.33
CA ARG A 159 15.10 19.02 -24.16
C ARG A 159 16.59 19.22 -24.43
N ASP A 160 17.06 18.79 -25.60
CA ASP A 160 18.45 18.81 -26.10
C ASP A 160 19.57 18.97 -25.03
N PRO A 161 19.67 18.04 -24.07
CA PRO A 161 20.50 18.23 -22.87
C PRO A 161 22.00 18.35 -23.16
N LYS A 162 22.43 17.86 -24.33
CA LYS A 162 23.82 17.86 -24.79
C LYS A 162 24.06 18.83 -25.97
N ASN A 163 23.06 19.64 -26.34
CA ASN A 163 23.08 20.53 -27.50
C ASN A 163 23.42 19.80 -28.83
N LEU A 164 23.05 18.52 -28.96
CA LEU A 164 23.35 17.69 -30.13
C LEU A 164 22.36 17.96 -31.27
N TYR A 165 21.09 18.19 -30.96
CA TYR A 165 20.09 18.51 -32.00
C TYR A 165 20.38 19.88 -32.62
N LYS A 166 20.76 20.88 -31.82
CA LYS A 166 21.20 22.19 -32.34
C LYS A 166 22.36 22.07 -33.31
N LYS A 167 23.39 21.29 -32.95
CA LYS A 167 24.56 21.03 -33.81
C LYS A 167 24.22 20.24 -35.07
N ALA A 168 23.33 19.26 -34.98
CA ALA A 168 22.84 18.52 -36.15
C ALA A 168 22.06 19.43 -37.11
N ARG A 169 21.16 20.27 -36.59
CA ARG A 169 20.42 21.26 -37.40
C ARG A 169 21.32 22.33 -38.03
N ALA A 170 22.43 22.67 -37.39
CA ALA A 170 23.46 23.56 -37.93
C ALA A 170 24.38 22.88 -38.98
N GLY A 171 24.23 21.57 -39.22
CA GLY A 171 25.05 20.81 -40.17
C GLY A 171 26.43 20.41 -39.64
N GLU A 172 26.71 20.67 -38.36
CA GLU A 172 27.98 20.35 -37.70
C GLU A 172 28.09 18.86 -37.33
N LEU A 173 26.95 18.18 -37.16
CA LEU A 173 26.87 16.74 -36.89
C LEU A 173 26.08 16.05 -37.99
N LYS A 174 26.75 15.23 -38.81
CA LYS A 174 26.12 14.45 -39.89
C LYS A 174 25.69 13.06 -39.42
N GLY A 175 24.59 12.55 -39.96
CA GLY A 175 24.13 11.18 -39.70
C GLY A 175 23.57 11.01 -38.29
N PHE A 176 22.95 12.06 -37.75
CA PHE A 176 22.34 12.03 -36.43
C PHE A 176 20.96 11.37 -36.49
N THR A 177 20.74 10.36 -35.65
CA THR A 177 19.49 9.61 -35.59
C THR A 177 18.31 10.52 -35.24
N GLY A 178 17.25 10.47 -36.04
CA GLY A 178 16.06 11.32 -35.93
C GLY A 178 16.11 12.59 -36.79
N ILE A 179 17.27 12.94 -37.37
CA ILE A 179 17.44 14.09 -38.28
C ILE A 179 17.86 13.59 -39.66
N ASP A 180 19.10 13.10 -39.79
CA ASP A 180 19.70 12.63 -41.05
C ASP A 180 19.76 11.10 -41.15
N SER A 181 19.41 10.39 -40.08
CA SER A 181 19.41 8.92 -40.03
C SER A 181 18.13 8.41 -39.37
N VAL A 182 17.60 7.31 -39.88
CA VAL A 182 16.32 6.74 -39.42
C VAL A 182 16.47 6.11 -38.03
N TYR A 183 15.42 6.22 -37.23
CA TYR A 183 15.22 5.42 -36.02
C TYR A 183 14.10 4.42 -36.31
N GLU A 184 14.41 3.13 -36.22
CA GLU A 184 13.44 2.06 -36.43
C GLU A 184 12.84 1.69 -35.08
N ALA A 185 11.63 2.20 -34.79
CA ALA A 185 10.95 1.92 -33.53
C ALA A 185 10.70 0.42 -33.34
N PRO A 186 10.88 -0.14 -32.13
CA PRO A 186 10.57 -1.53 -31.86
C PRO A 186 9.10 -1.85 -32.12
N GLU A 187 8.82 -2.91 -32.88
CA GLU A 187 7.44 -3.37 -33.16
C GLU A 187 6.82 -4.13 -31.98
N LYS A 188 7.65 -4.88 -31.24
CA LYS A 188 7.25 -5.71 -30.11
C LYS A 188 8.22 -5.55 -28.93
N PRO A 189 8.37 -4.34 -28.38
CA PRO A 189 9.17 -4.15 -27.17
C PRO A 189 8.54 -4.89 -25.99
N ASP A 190 9.37 -5.30 -25.03
CA ASP A 190 8.90 -5.95 -23.81
C ASP A 190 8.22 -4.95 -22.85
N LEU A 191 8.62 -3.67 -22.93
CA LEU A 191 8.04 -2.54 -22.18
C LEU A 191 8.13 -1.24 -22.99
N ILE A 192 7.11 -0.40 -22.91
CA ILE A 192 7.10 0.95 -23.50
C ILE A 192 7.01 2.00 -22.39
N LEU A 193 7.90 2.98 -22.43
CA LEU A 193 7.92 4.15 -21.55
C LEU A 193 7.55 5.39 -22.37
N GLU A 194 6.42 6.01 -22.07
CA GLU A 194 5.90 7.17 -22.78
C GLU A 194 6.45 8.47 -22.17
N SER A 195 7.78 8.62 -22.17
CA SER A 195 8.49 9.72 -21.47
C SER A 195 8.14 11.13 -21.98
N GLY A 196 7.39 11.25 -23.08
CA GLY A 196 6.79 12.52 -23.51
C GLY A 196 5.56 12.95 -22.71
N THR A 197 4.85 12.01 -22.08
CA THR A 197 3.59 12.24 -21.36
C THR A 197 3.64 11.82 -19.90
N GLU A 198 4.49 10.85 -19.56
CA GLU A 198 4.66 10.36 -18.19
C GLU A 198 5.86 11.03 -17.51
N SER A 199 5.78 11.12 -16.18
CA SER A 199 6.85 11.62 -15.31
C SER A 199 7.99 10.60 -15.17
N GLU A 200 9.15 11.08 -14.75
CA GLU A 200 10.32 10.22 -14.47
C GLU A 200 9.99 9.12 -13.44
N ALA A 201 9.25 9.46 -12.38
CA ALA A 201 8.84 8.52 -11.35
C ALA A 201 7.93 7.41 -11.89
N GLU A 202 7.01 7.74 -12.81
CA GLU A 202 6.15 6.74 -13.46
C GLU A 202 6.93 5.80 -14.37
N SER A 203 7.86 6.33 -15.18
CA SER A 203 8.75 5.51 -16.01
C SER A 203 9.57 4.53 -15.17
N ILE A 204 10.16 5.00 -14.07
CA ILE A 204 10.94 4.17 -13.14
C ILE A 204 10.06 3.08 -12.53
N LYS A 205 8.87 3.44 -12.04
CA LYS A 205 7.91 2.48 -11.45
C LYS A 205 7.52 1.39 -12.46
N LYS A 206 7.23 1.76 -13.71
CA LYS A 206 6.92 0.78 -14.77
C LYS A 206 8.04 -0.23 -14.98
N VAL A 207 9.30 0.22 -14.98
CA VAL A 207 10.45 -0.70 -15.11
C VAL A 207 10.55 -1.64 -13.91
N LEU A 208 10.39 -1.13 -12.69
CA LEU A 208 10.45 -1.96 -11.48
C LEU A 208 9.29 -2.97 -11.40
N ASP A 209 8.07 -2.53 -11.72
CA ASP A 209 6.89 -3.40 -11.81
C ASP A 209 7.09 -4.50 -12.85
N PHE A 210 7.64 -4.14 -14.02
CA PHE A 210 7.96 -5.09 -15.08
C PHE A 210 9.02 -6.12 -14.64
N LEU A 211 10.09 -5.69 -13.97
CA LEU A 211 11.11 -6.61 -13.45
C LEU A 211 10.55 -7.56 -12.39
N PHE A 212 9.61 -7.09 -11.57
CA PHE A 212 8.90 -7.95 -10.62
C PHE A 212 8.03 -8.99 -11.35
N GLN A 213 7.23 -8.58 -12.34
CA GLN A 213 6.40 -9.50 -13.15
C GLN A 213 7.22 -10.55 -13.90
N LYS A 214 8.46 -10.23 -14.27
CA LYS A 214 9.40 -11.17 -14.92
C LYS A 214 10.21 -12.01 -13.95
N ASN A 215 9.89 -11.98 -12.64
CA ASN A 215 10.59 -12.72 -11.59
C ASN A 215 12.10 -12.38 -11.50
N VAL A 216 12.48 -11.14 -11.86
CA VAL A 216 13.84 -10.62 -11.68
C VAL A 216 13.99 -10.04 -10.27
N LEU A 217 13.01 -9.25 -9.83
CA LEU A 217 12.98 -8.73 -8.46
C LEU A 217 12.33 -9.76 -7.53
N PRO A 218 13.01 -10.16 -6.44
CA PRO A 218 12.37 -10.94 -5.39
C PRO A 218 11.22 -10.15 -4.76
N VAL A 219 10.14 -10.85 -4.40
CA VAL A 219 8.95 -10.28 -3.73
C VAL A 219 9.32 -9.36 -2.56
N LYS A 220 10.26 -9.79 -1.70
CA LYS A 220 10.76 -9.00 -0.57
C LYS A 220 11.36 -7.65 -0.99
N ALA A 221 12.10 -7.63 -2.09
CA ALA A 221 12.75 -6.41 -2.57
C ALA A 221 11.73 -5.47 -3.21
N TYR A 222 10.80 -6.03 -3.99
CA TYR A 222 9.73 -5.26 -4.63
C TYR A 222 8.79 -4.59 -3.61
N HIS A 223 8.34 -5.32 -2.57
CA HIS A 223 7.45 -4.78 -1.54
C HIS A 223 8.05 -3.62 -0.72
N ARG A 224 9.39 -3.49 -0.68
CA ARG A 224 10.04 -2.32 -0.06
C ARG A 224 9.83 -1.04 -0.88
N ILE A 225 9.53 -1.14 -2.17
CA ILE A 225 9.28 0.00 -3.05
C ILE A 225 7.78 0.22 -3.26
N SER A 226 7.03 -0.83 -3.59
CA SER A 226 5.60 -0.72 -3.92
C SER A 226 4.70 -0.61 -2.69
N GLY A 227 5.25 -0.83 -1.49
CA GLY A 227 4.49 -1.09 -0.28
C GLY A 227 3.95 -2.54 -0.28
N PRO A 228 3.39 -3.00 0.85
CA PRO A 228 2.75 -4.30 0.88
C PRO A 228 1.56 -4.31 -0.10
N PRO A 229 1.41 -5.36 -0.94
CA PRO A 229 0.28 -5.47 -1.86
C PRO A 229 -1.03 -5.48 -1.07
N ILE A 230 -2.06 -4.88 -1.65
CA ILE A 230 -3.40 -4.84 -1.06
C ILE A 230 -4.19 -6.02 -1.62
N ARG A 231 -4.62 -6.91 -0.72
CA ARG A 231 -5.45 -8.06 -1.03
C ARG A 231 -6.92 -7.67 -0.85
N GLU A 232 -7.56 -7.28 -1.93
CA GLU A 232 -9.02 -7.22 -1.97
C GLU A 232 -9.58 -8.64 -2.10
N LEU A 233 -10.74 -8.87 -1.48
CA LEU A 233 -11.42 -10.18 -1.48
C LEU A 233 -12.67 -10.20 -2.36
N TYR A 234 -12.87 -9.17 -3.19
CA TYR A 234 -13.95 -9.12 -4.16
C TYR A 234 -13.69 -10.11 -5.30
N VAL A 235 -14.70 -10.89 -5.65
CA VAL A 235 -14.62 -11.80 -6.81
C VAL A 235 -14.89 -11.07 -8.13
N ASP A 236 -14.29 -11.57 -9.21
CA ASP A 236 -14.64 -11.14 -10.56
C ASP A 236 -16.07 -11.59 -10.94
N GLU A 237 -16.67 -10.93 -11.94
CA GLU A 237 -18.03 -11.22 -12.40
C GLU A 237 -18.21 -12.67 -12.90
N GLY A 238 -17.17 -13.30 -13.46
CA GLY A 238 -17.22 -14.69 -13.89
C GLY A 238 -17.30 -15.66 -12.71
N SER A 239 -16.45 -15.48 -11.70
CA SER A 239 -16.45 -16.27 -10.47
C SER A 239 -17.73 -16.07 -9.65
N LYS A 240 -18.24 -14.83 -9.60
CA LYS A 240 -19.51 -14.48 -8.96
C LYS A 240 -20.69 -15.25 -9.53
N ASN A 241 -20.84 -15.31 -10.86
CA ASN A 241 -21.93 -16.04 -11.50
C ASN A 241 -21.91 -17.54 -11.15
N LYS A 242 -20.73 -18.17 -11.16
CA LYS A 242 -20.55 -19.57 -10.76
C LYS A 242 -20.92 -19.83 -9.29
N LEU A 243 -20.59 -18.89 -8.40
CA LEU A 243 -20.96 -18.98 -6.98
C LEU A 243 -22.47 -18.86 -6.79
N LEU A 244 -23.12 -17.95 -7.52
CA LEU A 244 -24.56 -17.74 -7.45
C LEU A 244 -25.38 -18.95 -7.93
N GLU A 245 -24.91 -19.70 -8.92
CA GLU A 245 -25.57 -20.93 -9.40
C GLU A 245 -25.73 -22.00 -8.30
N ARG A 246 -24.77 -22.07 -7.36
CA ARG A 246 -24.72 -23.09 -6.30
C ARG A 246 -25.15 -22.56 -4.92
N ILE A 247 -25.46 -21.27 -4.82
CA ILE A 247 -25.72 -20.55 -3.56
C ILE A 247 -26.90 -21.11 -2.74
N ASN A 248 -27.85 -21.76 -3.41
CA ASN A 248 -29.03 -22.36 -2.75
C ASN A 248 -28.72 -23.71 -2.09
N SER A 249 -27.59 -24.34 -2.44
CA SER A 249 -27.19 -25.66 -1.94
C SER A 249 -26.16 -25.61 -0.82
N ILE A 250 -25.63 -24.42 -0.51
CA ILE A 250 -24.60 -24.22 0.52
C ILE A 250 -25.22 -23.74 1.84
N PRO A 251 -24.69 -24.19 3.00
CA PRO A 251 -25.18 -23.75 4.31
C PRO A 251 -24.91 -22.26 4.51
N ARG A 252 -25.70 -21.64 5.40
CA ARG A 252 -25.74 -20.19 5.59
C ARG A 252 -25.36 -19.79 7.01
N VAL A 253 -24.59 -18.71 7.12
CA VAL A 253 -24.32 -17.98 8.37
C VAL A 253 -24.89 -16.58 8.22
N HIS A 254 -25.74 -16.18 9.17
CA HIS A 254 -26.33 -14.85 9.19
C HIS A 254 -25.40 -13.88 9.89
N LEU A 255 -25.05 -12.80 9.20
CA LEU A 255 -24.20 -11.73 9.70
C LEU A 255 -25.01 -10.71 10.48
N THR A 256 -24.48 -10.25 11.61
CA THR A 256 -24.90 -8.99 12.21
C THR A 256 -24.35 -7.80 11.41
N LYS A 257 -24.77 -6.58 11.75
CA LYS A 257 -24.19 -5.36 11.15
C LYS A 257 -22.69 -5.24 11.42
N ILE A 258 -22.23 -5.59 12.63
CA ILE A 258 -20.81 -5.54 13.00
C ILE A 258 -20.00 -6.58 12.20
N ASP A 259 -20.57 -7.76 11.95
CA ASP A 259 -19.92 -8.77 11.11
C ASP A 259 -19.80 -8.30 9.65
N LEU A 260 -20.80 -7.58 9.14
CA LEU A 260 -20.74 -6.97 7.81
C LEU A 260 -19.65 -5.88 7.73
N GLU A 261 -19.51 -5.07 8.77
CA GLU A 261 -18.44 -4.06 8.87
C GLU A 261 -17.05 -4.72 8.87
N TRP A 262 -16.85 -5.81 9.62
CA TRP A 262 -15.61 -6.61 9.55
C TRP A 262 -15.41 -7.28 8.19
N LEU A 263 -16.48 -7.74 7.55
CA LEU A 263 -16.42 -8.27 6.20
C LEU A 263 -15.95 -7.19 5.21
N GLN A 264 -16.41 -5.94 5.35
CA GLN A 264 -15.93 -4.81 4.54
C GLN A 264 -14.45 -4.51 4.79
N VAL A 265 -14.02 -4.51 6.05
CA VAL A 265 -12.59 -4.35 6.41
C VAL A 265 -11.72 -5.37 5.67
N LEU A 266 -12.15 -6.63 5.63
CA LEU A 266 -11.46 -7.70 4.90
C LEU A 266 -11.58 -7.49 3.38
N ALA A 267 -12.78 -7.22 2.87
CA ALA A 267 -13.08 -7.12 1.44
C ALA A 267 -12.23 -6.07 0.71
N GLU A 268 -12.07 -4.91 1.34
CA GLU A 268 -11.31 -3.78 0.79
C GLU A 268 -9.81 -3.88 1.07
N GLY A 269 -9.36 -4.92 1.77
CA GLY A 269 -7.92 -5.15 2.01
C GLY A 269 -7.30 -4.28 3.11
N TRP A 270 -8.08 -3.70 4.02
CA TRP A 270 -7.54 -3.00 5.20
C TRP A 270 -6.70 -3.91 6.09
N ALA A 271 -7.04 -5.20 6.12
CA ALA A 271 -6.34 -6.23 6.86
C ALA A 271 -5.37 -7.08 6.01
N SER A 272 -4.97 -6.57 4.84
CA SER A 272 -4.02 -7.25 3.94
C SER A 272 -2.79 -7.74 4.70
N PRO A 273 -2.34 -9.00 4.49
CA PRO A 273 -2.72 -9.93 3.42
C PRO A 273 -3.74 -11.02 3.83
N LEU A 274 -4.53 -10.84 4.89
CA LEU A 274 -5.48 -11.87 5.34
C LEU A 274 -6.41 -12.31 4.19
N PRO A 275 -6.57 -13.63 3.95
CA PRO A 275 -7.48 -14.15 2.92
C PRO A 275 -8.96 -14.08 3.33
N GLY A 276 -9.26 -13.74 4.58
CA GLY A 276 -10.60 -13.78 5.16
C GLY A 276 -10.56 -13.71 6.68
N PHE A 277 -11.62 -14.19 7.34
CA PHE A 277 -11.65 -14.28 8.80
C PHE A 277 -10.55 -15.21 9.30
N MET A 278 -9.89 -14.81 10.39
CA MET A 278 -8.71 -15.50 10.90
C MET A 278 -9.02 -16.97 11.21
N ARG A 279 -8.13 -17.85 10.73
CA ARG A 279 -7.99 -19.21 11.22
C ARG A 279 -7.39 -19.21 12.63
N GLU A 280 -7.48 -20.32 13.34
CA GLU A 280 -6.97 -20.53 14.69
C GLU A 280 -5.50 -20.12 14.78
N ARG A 281 -4.69 -20.48 13.78
CA ARG A 281 -3.27 -20.11 13.73
C ARG A 281 -3.08 -18.59 13.71
N GLN A 282 -3.79 -17.87 12.83
CA GLN A 282 -3.68 -16.40 12.76
C GLN A 282 -4.26 -15.74 14.01
N TYR A 283 -5.35 -16.28 14.55
CA TYR A 283 -5.99 -15.82 15.78
C TYR A 283 -5.03 -15.90 16.98
N LEU A 284 -4.36 -17.03 17.16
CA LEU A 284 -3.38 -17.23 18.23
C LEU A 284 -2.15 -16.33 18.05
N GLN A 285 -1.62 -16.22 16.83
CA GLN A 285 -0.50 -15.30 16.55
C GLN A 285 -0.87 -13.85 16.90
N CYS A 286 -2.07 -13.43 16.50
CA CYS A 286 -2.60 -12.11 16.82
C CYS A 286 -2.72 -11.89 18.32
N LEU A 287 -3.38 -12.80 19.06
CA LEU A 287 -3.61 -12.63 20.49
C LEU A 287 -2.32 -12.65 21.33
N HIS A 288 -1.33 -13.47 20.96
CA HIS A 288 -0.13 -13.64 21.76
C HIS A 288 1.01 -12.70 21.38
N TYR A 289 1.11 -12.33 20.11
CA TYR A 289 2.25 -11.55 19.60
C TYR A 289 1.85 -10.17 19.09
N GLY A 290 0.56 -9.92 18.84
CA GLY A 290 0.11 -8.74 18.11
C GLY A 290 0.64 -8.70 16.67
N LEU A 291 0.99 -9.87 16.12
CA LEU A 291 1.65 -10.04 14.83
C LEU A 291 1.03 -11.20 14.05
N LEU A 292 1.11 -11.17 12.74
CA LEU A 292 1.05 -12.34 11.86
C LEU A 292 2.48 -12.72 11.48
N LEU A 293 2.86 -13.95 11.79
CA LEU A 293 4.17 -14.51 11.45
C LEU A 293 4.15 -15.24 10.10
N ASP A 294 3.01 -15.85 9.78
CA ASP A 294 2.74 -16.52 8.52
C ASP A 294 1.21 -16.62 8.25
N LEU A 295 0.85 -16.98 7.02
CA LEU A 295 -0.54 -17.25 6.63
C LEU A 295 -0.81 -18.75 6.46
N LYS A 296 -0.03 -19.63 7.09
CA LYS A 296 -0.27 -21.08 7.00
C LYS A 296 -1.65 -21.38 7.57
N LYS A 297 -2.34 -22.34 6.95
CA LYS A 297 -3.74 -22.64 7.32
C LYS A 297 -3.85 -23.35 8.66
N LYS A 298 -2.95 -24.29 8.98
CA LYS A 298 -3.06 -25.19 10.14
C LYS A 298 -2.04 -24.89 11.24
N CYS A 299 -2.42 -25.12 12.50
CA CYS A 299 -1.55 -24.96 13.68
C CYS A 299 -0.38 -25.96 13.72
N PHE A 300 -0.55 -27.17 13.20
CA PHE A 300 0.47 -28.23 13.19
C PHE A 300 0.94 -28.59 11.77
N THR A 301 2.25 -28.67 11.58
CA THR A 301 2.87 -29.35 10.43
C THR A 301 3.93 -30.31 10.97
N PHE A 302 3.61 -31.61 11.05
CA PHE A 302 4.60 -32.67 11.27
C PHE A 302 5.41 -32.99 10.01
N ASP A 303 4.98 -32.47 8.86
CA ASP A 303 5.62 -32.75 7.59
C ASP A 303 6.64 -31.67 7.23
N VAL A 304 7.86 -32.11 6.97
CA VAL A 304 9.02 -31.27 6.57
C VAL A 304 9.01 -31.06 5.04
N SER A 305 7.90 -31.38 4.38
CA SER A 305 7.74 -31.22 2.94
C SER A 305 7.56 -29.74 2.54
N LEU A 306 8.12 -29.44 1.37
CA LEU A 306 8.21 -28.15 0.66
C LEU A 306 6.91 -27.33 0.68
N PRO A 307 6.95 -25.99 0.47
CA PRO A 307 5.79 -25.12 0.61
C PRO A 307 4.59 -25.64 -0.21
N GLU A 308 3.63 -26.24 0.48
CA GLU A 308 2.30 -26.49 -0.04
C GLU A 308 1.61 -25.14 -0.17
N GLY A 309 1.45 -24.71 -1.40
CA GLY A 309 0.76 -23.48 -1.74
C GLY A 309 0.59 -23.40 -3.25
N THR A 310 -0.56 -22.90 -3.68
CA THR A 310 -0.73 -22.41 -5.04
C THR A 310 0.26 -21.26 -5.31
N GLU A 311 0.50 -20.88 -6.57
CA GLU A 311 1.29 -19.66 -6.88
C GLU A 311 0.75 -18.42 -6.15
N GLU A 312 -0.57 -18.38 -5.91
CA GLU A 312 -1.24 -17.32 -5.15
C GLU A 312 -0.84 -17.33 -3.66
N ASP A 313 -0.71 -18.51 -3.04
CA ASP A 313 -0.26 -18.63 -1.65
C ASP A 313 1.20 -18.18 -1.47
N LEU A 314 2.05 -18.43 -2.48
CA LEU A 314 3.43 -17.97 -2.49
C LEU A 314 3.51 -16.44 -2.62
N PHE A 315 2.65 -15.83 -3.44
CA PHE A 315 2.58 -14.38 -3.61
C PHE A 315 2.19 -13.65 -2.31
N TRP A 316 1.20 -14.18 -1.58
CA TRP A 316 0.72 -13.59 -0.32
C TRP A 316 1.52 -14.04 0.92
N SER A 317 2.55 -14.87 0.74
CA SER A 317 3.34 -15.38 1.85
C SER A 317 4.01 -14.26 2.64
N LEU A 318 3.94 -14.36 3.97
CA LEU A 318 4.62 -13.42 4.85
C LEU A 318 6.11 -13.75 4.90
N HIS A 319 6.90 -12.74 4.57
CA HIS A 319 8.35 -12.83 4.51
C HIS A 319 9.05 -12.24 5.74
N GLU A 320 8.32 -11.42 6.49
CA GLU A 320 8.68 -10.77 7.75
C GLU A 320 7.37 -10.68 8.60
N PRO A 321 7.46 -10.67 9.94
CA PRO A 321 6.30 -10.48 10.80
C PRO A 321 5.56 -9.18 10.50
N LEU A 322 4.22 -9.24 10.42
CA LEU A 322 3.36 -8.11 10.13
C LEU A 322 2.51 -7.74 11.35
N ASN A 323 2.38 -6.45 11.66
CA ASN A 323 1.58 -6.01 12.81
C ASN A 323 0.10 -6.38 12.64
N GLN A 324 -0.49 -7.15 13.54
CA GLN A 324 -1.93 -7.47 13.60
C GLN A 324 -2.32 -7.63 15.07
N SER A 325 -2.69 -6.51 15.69
CA SER A 325 -2.94 -6.46 17.13
C SER A 325 -4.35 -6.84 17.55
N ILE A 326 -5.32 -6.89 16.62
CA ILE A 326 -6.71 -7.23 16.91
C ILE A 326 -7.17 -8.47 16.14
N PRO A 327 -7.93 -9.38 16.78
CA PRO A 327 -8.60 -10.48 16.08
C PRO A 327 -9.67 -9.98 15.11
N ILE A 328 -9.64 -10.47 13.87
CA ILE A 328 -10.70 -10.27 12.87
C ILE A 328 -11.34 -11.64 12.62
N VAL A 329 -12.43 -11.92 13.33
CA VAL A 329 -13.03 -13.26 13.47
C VAL A 329 -14.54 -13.18 13.32
N LEU A 330 -15.17 -14.28 12.90
CA LEU A 330 -16.61 -14.41 12.78
C LEU A 330 -17.15 -15.39 13.85
N PRO A 331 -17.78 -14.90 14.93
CA PRO A 331 -18.34 -15.77 15.94
C PRO A 331 -19.61 -16.49 15.45
N ILE A 332 -19.74 -17.77 15.77
CA ILE A 332 -20.94 -18.58 15.47
C ILE A 332 -21.41 -19.33 16.72
N ASP A 333 -22.72 -19.51 16.83
CA ASP A 333 -23.33 -20.29 17.92
C ASP A 333 -23.19 -21.80 17.70
N ASN A 334 -23.60 -22.57 18.71
CA ASN A 334 -23.51 -24.04 18.69
C ASN A 334 -24.38 -24.64 17.57
N ASP A 335 -25.57 -24.09 17.34
CA ASP A 335 -26.52 -24.58 16.35
C ASP A 335 -26.00 -24.38 14.93
N THR A 336 -25.39 -23.23 14.66
CA THR A 336 -24.71 -22.91 13.41
C THR A 336 -23.51 -23.83 13.21
N LYS A 337 -22.66 -24.03 14.23
CA LYS A 337 -21.55 -25.00 14.14
C LYS A 337 -22.06 -26.39 13.72
N VAL A 338 -23.11 -26.91 14.36
CA VAL A 338 -23.65 -28.24 14.04
C VAL A 338 -24.16 -28.31 12.60
N LYS A 339 -24.74 -27.23 12.06
CA LYS A 339 -25.18 -27.16 10.66
C LYS A 339 -24.03 -27.10 9.64
N LEU A 340 -22.88 -26.57 10.05
CA LEU A 340 -21.70 -26.42 9.17
C LEU A 340 -20.83 -27.68 9.15
N MET A 341 -20.90 -28.52 10.18
CA MET A 341 -20.00 -29.64 10.41
C MET A 341 -20.68 -30.99 10.11
N ASP A 342 -19.99 -31.86 9.37
CA ASP A 342 -20.28 -33.28 9.26
C ASP A 342 -19.13 -34.08 9.89
N GLY A 343 -19.35 -34.55 11.13
CA GLY A 343 -18.28 -35.13 11.94
C GLY A 343 -17.15 -34.14 12.23
N HIS A 344 -15.96 -34.41 11.68
CA HIS A 344 -14.77 -33.54 11.81
C HIS A 344 -14.54 -32.66 10.57
N SER A 345 -15.39 -32.78 9.55
CA SER A 345 -15.26 -32.05 8.29
C SER A 345 -16.23 -30.89 8.25
N ILE A 346 -15.74 -29.71 7.92
CA ILE A 346 -16.57 -28.54 7.67
C ILE A 346 -17.06 -28.54 6.22
N SER A 347 -18.23 -27.94 6.01
CA SER A 347 -18.75 -27.66 4.68
C SER A 347 -17.73 -26.89 3.83
N PRO A 348 -17.48 -27.29 2.57
CA PRO A 348 -16.42 -26.73 1.75
C PRO A 348 -16.68 -25.27 1.34
N GLU A 349 -17.95 -24.89 1.25
CA GLU A 349 -18.42 -23.54 0.93
C GLU A 349 -19.54 -23.17 1.89
N ILE A 350 -19.50 -21.95 2.43
CA ILE A 350 -20.47 -21.44 3.41
C ILE A 350 -20.90 -20.04 2.98
N ALA A 351 -22.18 -19.82 2.75
CA ALA A 351 -22.71 -18.51 2.40
C ALA A 351 -22.82 -17.60 3.63
N LEU A 352 -22.33 -16.37 3.50
CA LEU A 352 -22.54 -15.29 4.47
C LEU A 352 -23.71 -14.43 4.02
N VAL A 353 -24.71 -14.27 4.88
CA VAL A 353 -25.99 -13.63 4.56
C VAL A 353 -26.21 -12.41 5.44
N TYR A 354 -26.52 -11.27 4.84
CA TYR A 354 -26.92 -10.06 5.54
C TYR A 354 -28.20 -9.51 4.92
N ASN A 355 -29.22 -9.19 5.74
CA ASN A 355 -30.54 -8.72 5.26
C ASN A 355 -31.14 -9.57 4.11
N ASN A 356 -31.05 -10.90 4.23
CA ASN A 356 -31.48 -11.90 3.23
C ASN A 356 -30.68 -11.94 1.93
N ASP A 357 -29.69 -11.07 1.75
CA ASP A 357 -28.78 -11.11 0.62
C ASP A 357 -27.54 -11.94 0.96
N VAL A 358 -27.12 -12.81 0.04
CA VAL A 358 -25.82 -13.46 0.14
C VAL A 358 -24.75 -12.46 -0.28
N VAL A 359 -23.88 -12.09 0.65
CA VAL A 359 -22.87 -11.04 0.46
C VAL A 359 -21.48 -11.60 0.20
N ALA A 360 -21.18 -12.78 0.74
CA ALA A 360 -19.89 -13.43 0.59
C ALA A 360 -19.99 -14.95 0.76
N VAL A 361 -18.91 -15.66 0.44
CA VAL A 361 -18.75 -17.10 0.65
C VAL A 361 -17.43 -17.35 1.38
N VAL A 362 -17.45 -18.17 2.43
CA VAL A 362 -16.25 -18.71 3.07
C VAL A 362 -15.92 -20.04 2.41
N ARG A 363 -14.67 -20.22 1.99
CA ARG A 363 -14.11 -21.44 1.42
C ARG A 363 -13.00 -21.99 2.30
N ASP A 364 -12.83 -23.32 2.22
CA ASP A 364 -11.80 -24.03 2.97
C ASP A 364 -11.81 -23.62 4.45
N GLY A 365 -13.00 -23.57 5.04
CA GLY A 365 -13.20 -23.00 6.37
C GLY A 365 -12.64 -23.88 7.48
N GLU A 366 -12.66 -23.36 8.70
CA GLU A 366 -12.46 -24.15 9.91
C GLU A 366 -13.25 -23.53 11.08
N VAL A 367 -13.62 -24.37 12.05
CA VAL A 367 -14.32 -23.94 13.26
C VAL A 367 -13.48 -24.29 14.49
N PHE A 368 -13.17 -23.30 15.32
CA PHE A 368 -12.37 -23.47 16.53
C PHE A 368 -12.99 -22.72 17.73
N GLU A 369 -12.52 -23.00 18.94
CA GLU A 369 -13.10 -22.42 20.16
C GLU A 369 -12.83 -20.92 20.27
N HIS A 370 -13.83 -20.16 20.70
CA HIS A 370 -13.68 -18.72 20.89
C HIS A 370 -12.95 -18.35 22.19
N ARG A 371 -13.03 -19.17 23.25
CA ARG A 371 -12.40 -18.95 24.57
C ARG A 371 -12.48 -17.48 25.03
N LYS A 372 -13.71 -16.96 25.08
CA LYS A 372 -14.03 -15.52 25.21
C LYS A 372 -13.27 -14.82 26.33
N GLU A 373 -13.22 -15.39 27.53
CA GLU A 373 -12.53 -14.78 28.67
C GLU A 373 -11.03 -14.56 28.38
N GLU A 374 -10.36 -15.56 27.80
CA GLU A 374 -8.95 -15.45 27.40
C GLU A 374 -8.75 -14.39 26.30
N ARG A 375 -9.61 -14.39 25.27
CA ARG A 375 -9.60 -13.36 24.21
C ARG A 375 -9.69 -11.97 24.81
N ILE A 376 -10.70 -11.77 25.67
CA ILE A 376 -11.02 -10.49 26.28
C ILE A 376 -9.85 -10.00 27.14
N ALA A 377 -9.34 -10.85 28.03
CA ALA A 377 -8.23 -10.51 28.92
C ALA A 377 -6.97 -10.07 28.14
N ARG A 378 -6.62 -10.80 27.07
CA ARG A 378 -5.45 -10.48 26.24
C ARG A 378 -5.65 -9.23 25.39
N GLN A 379 -6.83 -9.05 24.83
CA GLN A 379 -7.12 -7.96 23.89
C GLN A 379 -7.32 -6.62 24.60
N PHE A 380 -8.04 -6.61 25.73
CA PHE A 380 -8.46 -5.38 26.41
C PHE A 380 -7.71 -5.10 27.71
N GLY A 381 -7.03 -6.09 28.30
CA GLY A 381 -6.37 -5.96 29.60
C GLY A 381 -7.35 -5.92 30.79
N ILE A 382 -8.64 -6.13 30.56
CA ILE A 382 -9.72 -6.20 31.55
C ILE A 382 -10.79 -7.18 31.06
N ILE A 383 -11.60 -7.74 31.96
CA ILE A 383 -12.71 -8.68 31.64
C ILE A 383 -14.10 -8.14 32.01
N ASP A 384 -14.22 -6.83 32.24
CA ASP A 384 -15.43 -6.20 32.75
C ASP A 384 -16.53 -6.11 31.68
N PRO A 385 -17.72 -6.71 31.90
CA PRO A 385 -18.81 -6.70 30.93
C PRO A 385 -19.46 -5.33 30.72
N ARG A 386 -19.15 -4.31 31.55
CA ARG A 386 -19.60 -2.92 31.31
C ARG A 386 -18.86 -2.27 30.14
N HIS A 387 -17.69 -2.80 29.75
CA HIS A 387 -17.03 -2.36 28.53
C HIS A 387 -17.85 -2.84 27.31
N PRO A 388 -18.26 -1.95 26.40
CA PRO A 388 -19.33 -2.24 25.47
C PRO A 388 -18.96 -3.32 24.42
N THR A 389 -17.70 -3.35 23.99
CA THR A 389 -17.20 -4.41 23.10
C THR A 389 -17.00 -5.75 23.81
N ILE A 390 -16.69 -5.72 25.12
CA ILE A 390 -16.55 -6.95 25.92
C ILE A 390 -17.92 -7.59 26.07
N LYS A 391 -18.95 -6.78 26.36
CA LYS A 391 -20.36 -7.21 26.36
C LYS A 391 -20.74 -7.93 25.08
N GLN A 392 -20.45 -7.33 23.91
CA GLN A 392 -20.73 -7.96 22.61
C GLN A 392 -20.00 -9.30 22.43
N ILE A 393 -18.73 -9.39 22.81
CA ILE A 393 -17.97 -10.65 22.73
C ILE A 393 -18.58 -11.71 23.64
N LEU A 394 -18.97 -11.35 24.86
CA LEU A 394 -19.62 -12.26 25.82
C LEU A 394 -20.96 -12.78 25.28
N GLU A 395 -21.75 -11.91 24.66
CA GLU A 395 -23.06 -12.21 24.06
C GLU A 395 -22.98 -12.97 22.72
N SER A 396 -21.82 -12.98 22.06
CA SER A 396 -21.60 -13.66 20.77
C SER A 396 -21.55 -15.19 20.86
N GLY A 397 -21.32 -15.88 19.74
CA GLY A 397 -21.14 -17.33 19.68
C GLY A 397 -19.90 -17.87 20.42
N ASN A 398 -19.92 -19.15 20.82
CA ASN A 398 -18.80 -19.81 21.52
C ASN A 398 -17.74 -20.40 20.58
N TRP A 399 -17.98 -20.36 19.26
CA TRP A 399 -17.07 -20.82 18.23
C TRP A 399 -16.72 -19.69 17.28
N LEU A 400 -15.58 -19.82 16.60
CA LEU A 400 -15.13 -18.90 15.57
C LEU A 400 -15.04 -19.65 14.24
N LEU A 401 -15.54 -19.03 13.17
CA LEU A 401 -15.42 -19.50 11.78
C LEU A 401 -14.29 -18.73 11.09
N GLY A 402 -13.20 -19.43 10.77
CA GLY A 402 -12.09 -18.93 9.95
C GLY A 402 -12.14 -19.51 8.54
N GLY A 403 -11.52 -18.84 7.57
CA GLY A 403 -11.46 -19.36 6.20
C GLY A 403 -11.13 -18.31 5.15
N ASP A 404 -11.04 -18.75 3.90
CA ASP A 404 -10.76 -17.89 2.76
C ASP A 404 -12.10 -17.25 2.31
N VAL A 405 -12.19 -15.93 2.28
CA VAL A 405 -13.44 -15.20 2.02
C VAL A 405 -13.47 -14.70 0.59
N GLN A 406 -14.62 -14.86 -0.06
CA GLN A 406 -14.91 -14.35 -1.39
C GLN A 406 -16.15 -13.46 -1.34
N VAL A 407 -15.98 -12.15 -1.54
CA VAL A 407 -17.04 -11.16 -1.41
C VAL A 407 -17.69 -10.89 -2.77
N LEU A 408 -19.01 -11.10 -2.85
CA LEU A 408 -19.77 -11.14 -4.10
C LEU A 408 -20.09 -9.76 -4.67
N LYS A 409 -20.23 -8.76 -3.80
CA LYS A 409 -20.56 -7.38 -4.16
C LYS A 409 -19.86 -6.41 -3.22
N ARG A 410 -19.51 -5.23 -3.75
CA ARG A 410 -19.06 -4.11 -2.93
C ARG A 410 -20.10 -3.79 -1.86
N ILE A 411 -19.64 -3.60 -0.63
CA ILE A 411 -20.51 -3.30 0.50
C ILE A 411 -20.86 -1.82 0.47
N HIS A 412 -22.17 -1.55 0.49
CA HIS A 412 -22.75 -0.21 0.54
C HIS A 412 -23.81 -0.18 1.65
N TYR A 413 -23.88 0.93 2.39
CA TYR A 413 -24.85 1.08 3.48
C TYR A 413 -26.08 1.86 3.06
N ASN A 414 -26.03 2.57 1.93
CA ASN A 414 -27.11 3.41 1.39
C ASN A 414 -27.62 4.44 2.41
N ASP A 415 -26.72 4.97 3.23
CA ASP A 415 -26.99 5.94 4.30
C ASP A 415 -26.63 7.39 3.90
N GLY A 416 -26.33 7.61 2.61
CA GLY A 416 -25.87 8.88 2.07
C GLY A 416 -24.39 9.18 2.29
N LEU A 417 -23.62 8.26 2.91
CA LEU A 417 -22.19 8.46 3.21
C LEU A 417 -21.26 7.53 2.41
N ASP A 418 -21.79 6.68 1.53
CA ASP A 418 -20.99 5.72 0.76
C ASP A 418 -19.93 6.38 -0.13
N CYS A 419 -20.14 7.62 -0.57
CA CYS A 419 -19.15 8.39 -1.33
C CYS A 419 -17.86 8.70 -0.53
N TYR A 420 -17.94 8.67 0.81
CA TYR A 420 -16.78 8.82 1.69
C TYR A 420 -16.13 7.47 2.02
N ARG A 421 -16.76 6.33 1.72
CA ARG A 421 -16.24 4.97 2.00
C ARG A 421 -15.32 4.50 0.87
N MET A 422 -14.13 5.07 0.86
CA MET A 422 -13.08 4.79 -0.13
C MET A 422 -12.19 3.65 0.36
N SER A 423 -11.98 2.66 -0.49
CA SER A 423 -11.02 1.57 -0.26
C SER A 423 -9.57 2.08 -0.19
N PRO A 424 -8.63 1.31 0.37
CA PRO A 424 -7.21 1.63 0.34
C PRO A 424 -6.66 1.90 -1.07
N LEU A 425 -7.11 1.16 -2.09
CA LEU A 425 -6.67 1.35 -3.48
C LEU A 425 -7.22 2.65 -4.08
N GLU A 426 -8.48 2.99 -3.79
CA GLU A 426 -9.06 4.27 -4.22
C GLU A 426 -8.35 5.46 -3.56
N LEU A 427 -8.06 5.37 -2.26
CA LEU A 427 -7.29 6.40 -1.55
C LEU A 427 -5.89 6.58 -2.16
N ARG A 428 -5.17 5.48 -2.42
CA ARG A 428 -3.88 5.52 -3.12
C ARG A 428 -4.01 6.17 -4.51
N SER A 429 -5.07 5.88 -5.25
CA SER A 429 -5.34 6.50 -6.56
C SER A 429 -5.56 8.01 -6.43
N ILE A 430 -6.30 8.46 -5.41
CA ILE A 430 -6.52 9.89 -5.14
C ILE A 430 -5.20 10.59 -4.85
N PHE A 431 -4.37 10.05 -3.95
CA PHE A 431 -3.07 10.63 -3.62
C PHE A 431 -2.11 10.65 -4.81
N ALA A 432 -2.10 9.58 -5.62
CA ALA A 432 -1.29 9.53 -6.83
C ALA A 432 -1.72 10.61 -7.85
N LYS A 433 -3.03 10.77 -8.09
CA LYS A 433 -3.56 11.81 -8.99
C LYS A 433 -3.27 13.23 -8.50
N ALA A 434 -3.17 13.42 -7.18
CA ALA A 434 -2.81 14.69 -6.58
C ALA A 434 -1.30 14.97 -6.59
N ASN A 435 -0.46 14.09 -7.18
CA ASN A 435 1.00 14.17 -7.11
C ASN A 435 1.50 14.34 -5.67
N CYS A 436 0.87 13.63 -4.73
CA CYS A 436 1.26 13.61 -3.33
C CYS A 436 2.59 12.88 -3.17
N ASP A 437 3.51 13.43 -2.37
CA ASP A 437 4.80 12.81 -2.04
C ASP A 437 4.92 12.38 -0.57
N ALA A 438 3.93 12.70 0.28
CA ALA A 438 3.79 12.15 1.62
C ALA A 438 2.33 12.19 2.11
N VAL A 439 1.81 11.10 2.65
CA VAL A 439 0.46 11.07 3.24
C VAL A 439 0.56 10.94 4.75
N PHE A 440 -0.09 11.84 5.47
CA PHE A 440 -0.20 11.76 6.93
C PHE A 440 -1.66 11.59 7.36
N ALA A 441 -1.90 10.70 8.33
CA ALA A 441 -3.26 10.37 8.75
C ALA A 441 -3.60 10.90 10.14
N PHE A 442 -4.88 11.28 10.28
CA PHE A 442 -5.50 11.59 11.56
C PHE A 442 -6.73 10.69 11.74
N GLN A 443 -6.59 9.67 12.60
CA GLN A 443 -7.69 8.81 13.04
C GLN A 443 -8.55 9.56 14.06
N LEU A 444 -9.88 9.48 13.90
CA LEU A 444 -10.80 10.09 14.85
C LEU A 444 -12.12 9.32 14.94
N ARG A 445 -12.74 9.41 16.11
CA ARG A 445 -14.14 8.98 16.36
C ARG A 445 -15.00 10.11 16.95
N ASN A 446 -14.38 11.24 17.26
CA ASN A 446 -14.99 12.40 17.91
C ASN A 446 -15.04 13.59 16.95
N PRO A 447 -15.87 14.61 17.22
CA PRO A 447 -15.83 15.88 16.50
C PRO A 447 -14.46 16.58 16.57
N ILE A 448 -14.13 17.37 15.55
CA ILE A 448 -12.88 18.14 15.47
C ILE A 448 -13.04 19.50 16.13
N HIS A 449 -12.19 19.81 17.10
CA HIS A 449 -11.99 21.18 17.60
C HIS A 449 -10.63 21.72 17.13
N ASN A 450 -10.38 23.01 17.34
CA ASN A 450 -9.19 23.69 16.81
C ASN A 450 -7.87 23.16 17.40
N GLY A 451 -7.91 22.50 18.58
CA GLY A 451 -6.75 21.76 19.10
C GLY A 451 -6.31 20.60 18.19
N HIS A 452 -7.24 19.83 17.61
CA HIS A 452 -6.90 18.80 16.62
C HIS A 452 -6.39 19.45 15.32
N ALA A 453 -7.04 20.54 14.88
CA ALA A 453 -6.64 21.26 13.68
C ALA A 453 -5.22 21.84 13.79
N LEU A 454 -4.83 22.37 14.97
CA LEU A 454 -3.48 22.86 15.25
C LEU A 454 -2.42 21.78 15.01
N LEU A 455 -2.68 20.56 15.49
CA LEU A 455 -1.75 19.45 15.34
C LEU A 455 -1.63 18.95 13.91
N ILE A 456 -2.75 18.89 13.21
CA ILE A 456 -2.81 18.54 11.79
C ILE A 456 -2.00 19.56 10.98
N LYS A 457 -2.21 20.86 11.21
CA LYS A 457 -1.47 21.94 10.55
C LYS A 457 0.02 21.90 10.88
N ASN A 458 0.37 21.74 12.15
CA ASN A 458 1.77 21.68 12.57
C ASN A 458 2.48 20.44 12.00
N THR A 459 1.79 19.30 11.88
CA THR A 459 2.31 18.10 11.22
C THR A 459 2.61 18.39 9.75
N ARG A 460 1.68 19.05 9.03
CA ARG A 460 1.90 19.48 7.65
C ARG A 460 3.13 20.39 7.53
N GLU A 461 3.25 21.40 8.39
CA GLU A 461 4.39 22.32 8.40
C GLU A 461 5.72 21.58 8.56
N GLN A 462 5.78 20.60 9.47
CA GLN A 462 6.97 19.76 9.64
C GLN A 462 7.27 18.94 8.38
N LEU A 463 6.25 18.36 7.75
CA LEU A 463 6.42 17.55 6.53
C LEU A 463 6.84 18.40 5.32
N LEU A 464 6.39 19.66 5.22
CA LEU A 464 6.79 20.58 4.16
C LEU A 464 8.29 20.90 4.17
N THR A 465 9.02 20.62 5.26
CA THR A 465 10.49 20.72 5.29
C THR A 465 11.20 19.61 4.53
N LYS A 466 10.52 18.49 4.28
CA LYS A 466 11.06 17.28 3.64
C LYS A 466 10.37 16.93 2.32
N TYR A 467 9.09 17.26 2.20
CA TYR A 467 8.19 16.90 1.12
C TYR A 467 7.58 18.16 0.49
N LYS A 468 7.27 18.12 -0.81
CA LYS A 468 6.73 19.23 -1.57
C LYS A 468 5.22 19.34 -1.45
N ASN A 469 4.52 18.21 -1.41
CA ASN A 469 3.07 18.14 -1.36
C ASN A 469 2.59 17.04 -0.39
N PRO A 470 2.83 17.22 0.93
CA PRO A 470 2.21 16.33 1.91
C PRO A 470 0.69 16.46 1.82
N MET A 471 -0.08 15.40 2.08
CA MET A 471 -1.56 15.45 2.13
C MET A 471 -2.10 14.79 3.38
N LEU A 472 -3.16 15.36 3.93
CA LEU A 472 -3.89 14.83 5.07
C LEU A 472 -4.90 13.79 4.60
N LEU A 473 -4.87 12.62 5.23
CA LEU A 473 -5.98 11.69 5.28
C LEU A 473 -6.74 11.91 6.59
N LEU A 474 -7.81 12.70 6.54
CA LEU A 474 -8.71 12.91 7.67
C LEU A 474 -9.70 11.75 7.69
N HIS A 475 -9.57 10.87 8.67
CA HIS A 475 -10.07 9.50 8.51
C HIS A 475 -10.97 9.06 9.67
N PRO A 476 -12.19 9.62 9.78
CA PRO A 476 -13.13 9.20 10.80
C PRO A 476 -13.49 7.72 10.70
N LEU A 477 -13.57 7.06 11.86
CA LEU A 477 -14.11 5.72 11.96
C LEU A 477 -15.63 5.75 11.79
N GLY A 478 -16.16 4.83 10.97
CA GLY A 478 -17.58 4.75 10.62
C GLY A 478 -18.21 3.37 10.71
N GLY A 479 -17.50 2.37 11.23
CA GLY A 479 -18.14 1.17 11.77
C GLY A 479 -18.83 1.45 13.11
N TRP A 480 -19.18 0.38 13.83
CA TRP A 480 -19.84 0.47 15.12
C TRP A 480 -19.06 1.31 16.14
N THR A 481 -19.79 2.16 16.86
CA THR A 481 -19.32 2.95 18.00
C THR A 481 -20.31 2.81 19.15
N LYS A 482 -19.86 3.02 20.38
CA LYS A 482 -20.72 2.98 21.57
C LYS A 482 -21.80 4.08 21.55
N GLU A 483 -22.88 3.87 22.28
CA GLU A 483 -24.11 4.68 22.21
C GLU A 483 -23.93 6.16 22.58
N ASP A 484 -22.99 6.48 23.48
CA ASP A 484 -22.75 7.87 23.92
C ASP A 484 -21.75 8.64 23.03
N ASP A 485 -21.19 8.01 22.00
CA ASP A 485 -20.39 8.71 20.99
C ASP A 485 -21.32 9.44 20.00
N VAL A 486 -20.82 10.54 19.41
CA VAL A 486 -21.58 11.29 18.40
C VAL A 486 -21.77 10.42 17.13
N PRO A 487 -23.00 10.26 16.63
CA PRO A 487 -23.28 9.47 15.42
C PRO A 487 -22.44 9.90 14.21
N LEU A 488 -22.14 8.94 13.34
CA LEU A 488 -21.28 9.14 12.19
C LEU A 488 -21.78 10.26 11.25
N ASP A 489 -23.07 10.30 10.94
CA ASP A 489 -23.66 11.30 10.05
C ASP A 489 -23.53 12.73 10.60
N VAL A 490 -23.71 12.90 11.92
CA VAL A 490 -23.49 14.18 12.61
C VAL A 490 -22.01 14.57 12.58
N ARG A 491 -21.11 13.61 12.82
CA ARG A 491 -19.66 13.83 12.73
C ARG A 491 -19.23 14.25 11.32
N MET A 492 -19.72 13.57 10.28
CA MET A 492 -19.40 13.90 8.89
C MET A 492 -19.85 15.31 8.53
N LYS A 493 -21.08 15.71 8.88
CA LYS A 493 -21.55 17.10 8.72
C LYS A 493 -20.64 18.09 9.45
N GLN A 494 -20.19 17.74 10.66
CA GLN A 494 -19.27 18.57 11.45
C GLN A 494 -17.90 18.71 10.77
N TYR A 495 -17.37 17.64 10.17
CA TYR A 495 -16.10 17.69 9.43
C TYR A 495 -16.20 18.51 8.14
N ASP A 496 -17.30 18.36 7.39
CA ASP A 496 -17.57 19.18 6.20
C ASP A 496 -17.63 20.67 6.58
N ALA A 497 -18.23 21.01 7.72
CA ALA A 497 -18.25 22.39 8.21
C ALA A 497 -16.85 22.90 8.58
N VAL A 498 -16.00 22.07 9.22
CA VAL A 498 -14.60 22.42 9.52
C VAL A 498 -13.81 22.71 8.24
N LEU A 499 -14.01 21.93 7.18
CA LEU A 499 -13.39 22.16 5.87
C LEU A 499 -13.95 23.40 5.17
N ALA A 500 -15.27 23.58 5.18
CA ALA A 500 -15.94 24.72 4.56
C ALA A 500 -15.60 26.06 5.21
N GLU A 501 -15.21 26.07 6.49
CA GLU A 501 -14.72 27.26 7.20
C GLU A 501 -13.20 27.47 7.07
N GLY A 502 -12.49 26.62 6.32
CA GLY A 502 -11.05 26.74 6.11
C GLY A 502 -10.21 26.46 7.37
N VAL A 503 -10.81 25.86 8.40
CA VAL A 503 -10.07 25.43 9.59
C VAL A 503 -9.10 24.32 9.22
N LEU A 504 -9.51 23.40 8.35
CA LEU A 504 -8.63 22.55 7.58
C LEU A 504 -8.81 22.89 6.11
N ASP A 505 -7.74 22.89 5.34
CA ASP A 505 -7.79 23.32 3.96
C ASP A 505 -8.08 22.12 3.03
N PRO A 506 -9.14 22.21 2.21
CA PRO A 506 -9.60 21.11 1.38
C PRO A 506 -8.65 20.77 0.24
N GLU A 507 -7.75 21.66 -0.18
CA GLU A 507 -6.82 21.39 -1.29
C GLU A 507 -5.83 20.27 -0.96
N TRP A 508 -5.49 20.12 0.32
CA TRP A 508 -4.58 19.07 0.79
C TRP A 508 -5.20 18.09 1.77
N THR A 509 -6.53 18.06 1.87
CA THR A 509 -7.26 17.16 2.77
C THR A 509 -8.16 16.20 2.00
N VAL A 510 -7.95 14.91 2.21
CA VAL A 510 -8.89 13.85 1.80
C VAL A 510 -9.69 13.42 3.03
N LEU A 511 -11.00 13.66 3.00
CA LEU A 511 -11.94 13.17 4.02
C LEU A 511 -12.52 11.84 3.56
N ALA A 512 -12.28 10.77 4.32
CA ALA A 512 -12.78 9.43 4.02
C ALA A 512 -13.20 8.68 5.30
N ILE A 513 -14.12 7.74 5.19
CA ILE A 513 -14.62 6.93 6.31
C ILE A 513 -13.87 5.61 6.37
N PHE A 514 -13.30 5.31 7.53
CA PHE A 514 -12.69 4.02 7.84
C PHE A 514 -13.76 3.04 8.32
N PRO A 515 -13.98 1.89 7.67
CA PRO A 515 -15.15 1.03 7.91
C PRO A 515 -15.06 0.16 9.17
N SER A 516 -13.90 0.10 9.84
CA SER A 516 -13.71 -0.76 11.02
C SER A 516 -14.67 -0.42 12.16
N PRO A 517 -15.23 -1.42 12.84
CA PRO A 517 -15.80 -1.22 14.18
C PRO A 517 -14.76 -0.67 15.16
N MET A 518 -15.19 0.17 16.09
CA MET A 518 -14.38 0.69 17.19
C MET A 518 -14.41 -0.29 18.36
N LEU A 519 -13.26 -0.75 18.81
CA LEU A 519 -13.17 -1.73 19.89
C LEU A 519 -13.04 -1.07 21.25
N TYR A 520 -12.49 0.14 21.34
CA TYR A 520 -12.09 0.81 22.58
C TYR A 520 -10.98 0.07 23.35
N ALA A 521 -10.08 -0.62 22.64
CA ALA A 521 -9.01 -1.43 23.23
C ALA A 521 -7.65 -0.71 23.36
N GLY A 522 -7.67 0.63 23.39
CA GLY A 522 -6.51 1.45 23.76
C GLY A 522 -5.22 1.14 22.97
N PRO A 523 -4.10 0.86 23.64
CA PRO A 523 -2.82 0.58 22.98
C PRO A 523 -2.81 -0.67 22.07
N THR A 524 -3.71 -1.62 22.29
CA THR A 524 -3.89 -2.77 21.37
C THR A 524 -4.52 -2.29 20.07
N GLU A 525 -5.56 -1.46 20.14
CA GLU A 525 -6.31 -1.02 18.96
C GLU A 525 -5.61 0.08 18.17
N VAL A 526 -4.85 0.98 18.80
CA VAL A 526 -4.15 2.05 18.06
C VAL A 526 -3.16 1.49 17.03
N GLN A 527 -2.58 0.32 17.30
CA GLN A 527 -1.74 -0.39 16.34
C GLN A 527 -2.54 -0.82 15.10
N TRP A 528 -3.76 -1.35 15.29
CA TRP A 528 -4.67 -1.65 14.18
C TRP A 528 -5.04 -0.40 13.39
N HIS A 529 -5.40 0.69 14.08
CA HIS A 529 -5.72 1.96 13.41
C HIS A 529 -4.55 2.44 12.56
N ALA A 530 -3.31 2.38 13.06
CA ALA A 530 -2.12 2.77 12.32
C ALA A 530 -1.80 1.83 11.15
N ARG A 531 -1.81 0.51 11.39
CA ARG A 531 -1.52 -0.50 10.36
C ARG A 531 -2.53 -0.47 9.22
N ALA A 532 -3.82 -0.30 9.50
CA ALA A 532 -4.83 -0.15 8.47
C ALA A 532 -4.54 1.06 7.55
N ARG A 533 -3.93 2.12 8.07
CA ARG A 533 -3.58 3.30 7.27
C ARG A 533 -2.34 3.10 6.39
N LEU A 534 -1.44 2.18 6.76
CA LEU A 534 -0.39 1.73 5.84
C LEU A 534 -0.99 1.16 4.56
N ALA A 535 -2.13 0.45 4.64
CA ALA A 535 -2.83 -0.05 3.47
C ALA A 535 -3.25 1.09 2.54
N ALA A 536 -3.62 2.26 3.07
CA ALA A 536 -3.99 3.45 2.30
C ALA A 536 -2.78 4.29 1.81
N GLY A 537 -1.54 3.84 2.02
CA GLY A 537 -0.33 4.55 1.58
C GLY A 537 0.14 5.65 2.54
N VAL A 538 -0.31 5.63 3.79
CA VAL A 538 0.10 6.59 4.82
C VAL A 538 1.54 6.32 5.26
N SER A 539 2.37 7.36 5.24
CA SER A 539 3.77 7.32 5.71
C SER A 539 3.95 7.94 7.09
N THR A 540 2.97 8.73 7.57
CA THR A 540 3.05 9.43 8.85
C THR A 540 1.73 9.31 9.62
N TYR A 541 1.78 8.94 10.89
CA TYR A 541 0.59 8.73 11.71
C TYR A 541 0.60 9.63 12.95
N ILE A 542 -0.41 10.49 13.07
CA ILE A 542 -0.58 11.33 14.25
C ILE A 542 -1.28 10.51 15.33
N VAL A 543 -0.65 10.39 16.51
CA VAL A 543 -1.21 9.64 17.64
C VAL A 543 -1.43 10.52 18.86
N GLY A 544 -2.67 10.52 19.34
CA GLY A 544 -3.19 11.26 20.49
C GLY A 544 -2.69 10.82 21.86
N ARG A 545 -3.14 11.55 22.88
CA ARG A 545 -3.24 11.06 24.27
C ARG A 545 -4.42 10.07 24.35
N ASP A 546 -4.24 8.96 25.05
CA ASP A 546 -5.24 7.89 25.24
C ASP A 546 -5.93 7.45 23.92
N PRO A 547 -5.14 7.13 22.87
CA PRO A 547 -5.73 6.77 21.58
C PRO A 547 -6.50 5.46 21.74
N ALA A 548 -7.71 5.43 21.16
CA ALA A 548 -8.63 4.31 21.27
C ALA A 548 -9.03 3.91 22.71
N GLY A 549 -8.79 4.77 23.70
CA GLY A 549 -9.19 4.50 25.08
C GLY A 549 -10.66 4.78 25.37
N ILE A 550 -11.07 4.31 26.55
CA ILE A 550 -12.38 4.48 27.16
C ILE A 550 -12.18 4.71 28.67
N GLN A 551 -13.19 5.25 29.34
CA GLN A 551 -13.14 5.39 30.79
C GLN A 551 -13.27 4.02 31.48
N HIS A 552 -12.52 3.85 32.57
CA HIS A 552 -12.63 2.70 33.45
C HIS A 552 -14.04 2.68 34.06
N PRO A 553 -14.79 1.55 33.96
CA PRO A 553 -16.19 1.50 34.39
C PRO A 553 -16.45 1.85 35.86
N GLU A 554 -15.48 1.59 36.74
CA GLU A 554 -15.61 1.87 38.19
C GLU A 554 -15.17 3.26 38.61
N THR A 555 -14.01 3.71 38.14
CA THR A 555 -13.37 4.93 38.64
C THR A 555 -13.73 6.16 37.79
N GLY A 556 -14.18 5.96 36.56
CA GLY A 556 -14.43 7.03 35.58
C GLY A 556 -13.15 7.68 35.02
N ASP A 557 -11.97 7.25 35.47
CA ASP A 557 -10.66 7.68 34.92
C ASP A 557 -10.34 6.92 33.62
N TYR A 558 -9.18 7.15 33.01
CA TYR A 558 -8.74 6.40 31.82
C TYR A 558 -8.58 4.90 32.14
N LEU A 559 -9.13 4.02 31.30
CA LEU A 559 -8.90 2.57 31.40
C LEU A 559 -7.43 2.20 31.10
N TYR A 560 -6.79 2.97 30.22
CA TYR A 560 -5.40 2.78 29.83
C TYR A 560 -4.57 3.98 30.27
N ASP A 561 -3.28 3.76 30.56
CA ASP A 561 -2.37 4.89 30.74
C ASP A 561 -2.37 5.75 29.46
N PRO A 562 -2.64 7.05 29.54
CA PRO A 562 -2.81 7.90 28.37
C PRO A 562 -1.59 8.04 27.46
N THR A 563 -0.41 7.61 27.92
CA THR A 563 0.85 7.63 27.18
C THR A 563 1.18 6.29 26.51
N HIS A 564 0.52 5.19 26.90
CA HIS A 564 0.87 3.86 26.42
C HIS A 564 0.62 3.69 24.91
N GLY A 565 -0.44 4.28 24.37
CA GLY A 565 -0.75 4.16 22.94
C GLY A 565 0.37 4.68 22.03
N SER A 566 0.91 5.87 22.30
CA SER A 566 2.00 6.43 21.50
C SER A 566 3.33 5.70 21.73
N LYS A 567 3.64 5.32 22.98
CA LYS A 567 4.85 4.55 23.32
C LYS A 567 4.86 3.19 22.63
N ILE A 568 3.77 2.42 22.75
CA ILE A 568 3.65 1.10 22.13
C ILE A 568 3.74 1.22 20.62
N LEU A 569 3.05 2.18 20.02
CA LEU A 569 3.07 2.36 18.57
C LEU A 569 4.48 2.69 18.04
N SER A 570 5.28 3.46 18.79
CA SER A 570 6.66 3.81 18.41
C SER A 570 7.65 2.63 18.43
N MET A 571 7.32 1.55 19.14
CA MET A 571 8.16 0.35 19.26
C MET A 571 7.49 -0.89 18.65
N ALA A 572 6.30 -0.76 18.07
CA ALA A 572 5.52 -1.88 17.57
C ALA A 572 6.20 -2.50 16.34
N PRO A 573 6.51 -3.81 16.37
CA PRO A 573 7.06 -4.51 15.21
C PRO A 573 6.03 -4.58 14.07
N GLY A 574 6.50 -4.73 12.84
CA GLY A 574 5.64 -4.94 11.67
C GLY A 574 4.87 -3.70 11.19
N LEU A 575 5.32 -2.50 11.57
CA LEU A 575 4.87 -1.20 11.04
C LEU A 575 6.00 -0.54 10.22
N PRO A 576 6.39 -1.10 9.06
CA PRO A 576 7.53 -0.60 8.30
C PRO A 576 7.26 0.83 7.79
N ASN A 577 8.27 1.70 7.89
CA ASN A 577 8.29 3.04 7.29
C ASN A 577 7.13 3.95 7.74
N LEU A 578 6.61 3.77 8.95
CA LEU A 578 5.60 4.65 9.54
C LEU A 578 6.22 5.63 10.53
N ASP A 579 6.24 6.91 10.18
CA ASP A 579 6.67 7.97 11.09
C ASP A 579 5.56 8.29 12.08
N ILE A 580 5.78 8.03 13.37
CA ILE A 580 4.81 8.32 14.44
C ILE A 580 5.05 9.73 14.97
N ILE A 581 4.03 10.58 14.89
CA ILE A 581 4.05 11.94 15.47
C ILE A 581 3.19 11.92 16.74
N PRO A 582 3.81 11.92 17.93
CA PRO A 582 3.07 11.96 19.17
C PRO A 582 2.40 13.32 19.38
N PHE A 583 1.21 13.31 19.94
CA PHE A 583 0.44 14.49 20.30
C PHE A 583 1.23 15.36 21.29
N ARG A 584 1.31 16.65 20.98
CA ARG A 584 1.54 17.67 22.00
C ARG A 584 0.19 18.11 22.52
N VAL A 585 0.05 18.17 23.83
CA VAL A 585 -1.20 18.59 24.47
C VAL A 585 -1.55 19.99 23.98
N ALA A 586 -2.70 20.15 23.34
CA ALA A 586 -3.23 21.45 22.91
C ALA A 586 -4.36 21.87 23.86
N ALA A 587 -4.33 23.10 24.31
CA ALA A 587 -5.34 23.69 25.21
C ALA A 587 -5.66 25.13 24.77
N TYR A 588 -6.78 25.67 25.25
CA TYR A 588 -7.18 27.03 24.90
C TYR A 588 -6.32 28.03 25.68
N ASP A 589 -5.53 28.83 24.98
CA ASP A 589 -4.67 29.87 25.55
C ASP A 589 -5.50 31.14 25.76
N LYS A 590 -5.84 31.44 27.01
CA LYS A 590 -6.70 32.58 27.38
C LYS A 590 -6.09 33.93 27.00
N MET A 591 -4.75 34.00 26.92
CA MET A 591 -4.05 35.25 26.60
C MET A 591 -4.06 35.53 25.09
N LYS A 592 -4.05 34.47 24.28
CA LYS A 592 -4.09 34.59 22.81
C LYS A 592 -5.48 34.50 22.21
N GLY A 593 -6.45 33.94 22.94
CA GLY A 593 -7.79 33.72 22.42
C GLY A 593 -7.87 32.60 21.38
N GLU A 594 -6.95 31.64 21.42
CA GLU A 594 -6.86 30.55 20.43
C GLU A 594 -6.33 29.26 21.05
N MET A 595 -6.40 28.16 20.31
CA MET A 595 -5.79 26.89 20.72
C MET A 595 -4.27 26.95 20.51
N ALA A 596 -3.50 26.61 21.54
CA ALA A 596 -2.05 26.54 21.48
C ALA A 596 -1.51 25.27 22.18
N PHE A 597 -0.26 24.92 21.91
CA PHE A 597 0.41 23.85 22.65
C PHE A 597 0.61 24.26 24.11
N PHE A 598 0.22 23.37 25.02
CA PHE A 598 0.32 23.58 26.46
C PHE A 598 1.77 23.77 26.89
N ASP A 599 1.99 24.80 27.68
CA ASP A 599 3.29 25.15 28.26
C ASP A 599 3.18 25.08 29.79
N PRO A 600 3.85 24.11 30.44
CA PRO A 600 3.78 23.94 31.89
C PRO A 600 4.22 25.17 32.68
N SER A 601 5.12 26.00 32.12
CA SER A 601 5.65 27.19 32.80
C SER A 601 4.60 28.30 33.01
N ARG A 602 3.52 28.28 32.22
CA ARG A 602 2.41 29.24 32.25
C ARG A 602 1.07 28.50 32.29
N SER A 603 1.01 27.42 33.05
CA SER A 603 -0.16 26.52 33.09
C SER A 603 -1.49 27.22 33.40
N GLU A 604 -1.46 28.31 34.19
CA GLU A 604 -2.63 29.12 34.53
C GLU A 604 -3.26 29.84 33.33
N ASP A 605 -2.50 30.07 32.24
CA ASP A 605 -3.01 30.73 31.03
C ASP A 605 -3.87 29.79 30.17
N PHE A 606 -3.80 28.48 30.42
CA PHE A 606 -4.47 27.48 29.60
C PHE A 606 -5.78 26.98 30.23
N LYS A 607 -6.81 26.84 29.39
CA LYS A 607 -8.10 26.23 29.74
C LYS A 607 -8.27 24.90 29.01
N PHE A 608 -8.43 23.83 29.78
CA PHE A 608 -8.77 22.50 29.25
C PHE A 608 -10.29 22.35 29.19
N ILE A 609 -10.82 22.12 27.99
CA ILE A 609 -12.24 21.85 27.78
C ILE A 609 -12.38 20.35 27.47
N SER A 610 -12.86 19.59 28.45
CA SER A 610 -13.09 18.15 28.27
C SER A 610 -14.30 17.91 27.36
N GLY A 611 -14.38 16.72 26.76
CA GLY A 611 -15.56 16.31 25.97
C GLY A 611 -16.86 16.41 26.77
N THR A 612 -16.85 16.06 28.06
CA THR A 612 -18.02 16.22 28.94
C THR A 612 -18.41 17.69 29.11
N LYS A 613 -17.44 18.60 29.26
CA LYS A 613 -17.74 20.03 29.39
C LYS A 613 -18.26 20.62 28.08
N MET A 614 -17.68 20.22 26.95
CA MET A 614 -18.15 20.56 25.61
C MET A 614 -19.61 20.10 25.40
N ARG A 615 -19.97 18.89 25.84
CA ARG A 615 -21.35 18.40 25.78
C ARG A 615 -22.32 19.21 26.63
N SER A 616 -21.93 19.61 27.84
CA SER A 616 -22.75 20.51 28.67
C SER A 616 -22.99 21.83 27.94
N TYR A 617 -21.94 22.48 27.41
CA TYR A 617 -22.10 23.70 26.62
C TYR A 617 -23.08 23.53 25.45
N ALA A 618 -22.98 22.42 24.73
CA ALA A 618 -23.84 22.15 23.58
C ALA A 618 -25.32 21.95 23.97
N ARG A 619 -25.59 21.25 25.08
CA ARG A 619 -26.94 21.04 25.63
C ARG A 619 -27.54 22.34 26.15
N ASP A 620 -26.77 23.06 26.96
CA ASP A 620 -27.16 24.32 27.60
C ASP A 620 -27.31 25.48 26.60
N GLY A 621 -26.99 25.28 25.31
CA GLY A 621 -26.96 26.32 24.29
C GLY A 621 -25.90 27.40 24.53
N THR A 622 -24.87 27.07 25.31
CA THR A 622 -23.77 27.99 25.64
C THR A 622 -22.64 27.84 24.63
N GLU A 623 -22.14 28.96 24.10
CA GLU A 623 -21.00 28.96 23.19
C GLU A 623 -19.68 28.65 23.94
N PRO A 624 -18.78 27.81 23.38
CA PRO A 624 -17.44 27.67 23.89
C PRO A 624 -16.65 28.97 23.66
N PRO A 625 -15.47 29.14 24.29
CA PRO A 625 -14.60 30.28 23.98
C PRO A 625 -14.35 30.41 22.48
N GLU A 626 -14.39 31.64 21.97
CA GLU A 626 -14.09 31.95 20.57
C GLU A 626 -12.75 31.32 20.17
N GLY A 627 -12.65 30.71 19.00
CA GLY A 627 -11.43 30.02 18.57
C GLY A 627 -11.22 28.61 19.14
N PHE A 628 -12.14 28.08 19.97
CA PHE A 628 -12.12 26.67 20.37
C PHE A 628 -12.54 25.71 19.23
N MET A 629 -13.59 26.05 18.49
CA MET A 629 -14.12 25.29 17.37
C MET A 629 -14.70 26.24 16.32
N ALA A 630 -14.72 25.80 15.06
CA ALA A 630 -15.35 26.55 13.97
C ALA A 630 -16.86 26.79 14.26
N PRO A 631 -17.40 28.02 14.11
CA PRO A 631 -18.78 28.32 14.46
C PRO A 631 -19.86 27.46 13.79
N LYS A 632 -19.75 27.16 12.48
CA LYS A 632 -20.72 26.28 11.81
C LYS A 632 -20.58 24.85 12.32
N ALA A 633 -19.36 24.40 12.58
CA ALA A 633 -19.10 23.08 13.13
C ALA A 633 -19.66 22.94 14.56
N TRP A 634 -19.55 24.00 15.38
CA TRP A 634 -20.15 24.05 16.71
C TRP A 634 -21.68 24.00 16.63
N LYS A 635 -22.29 24.80 15.74
CA LYS A 635 -23.74 24.82 15.55
C LYS A 635 -24.31 23.43 15.26
N ILE A 636 -23.64 22.64 14.41
CA ILE A 636 -24.06 21.26 14.11
C ILE A 636 -24.08 20.40 15.38
N LEU A 637 -23.05 20.51 16.23
CA LEU A 637 -23.00 19.77 17.49
C LEU A 637 -24.04 20.25 18.49
N SER A 638 -24.19 21.57 18.66
CA SER A 638 -25.18 22.15 19.57
C SER A 638 -26.60 21.75 19.19
N SER A 639 -26.96 21.84 17.91
CA SER A 639 -28.27 21.38 17.43
C SER A 639 -28.50 19.89 17.71
N TYR A 640 -27.50 19.03 17.45
CA TYR A 640 -27.60 17.60 17.76
C TYR A 640 -27.86 17.34 19.25
N TYR A 641 -27.10 17.98 20.15
CA TYR A 641 -27.26 17.74 21.58
C TYR A 641 -28.58 18.30 22.14
N GLN A 642 -29.08 19.42 21.61
CA GLN A 642 -30.38 19.99 21.97
C GLN A 642 -31.54 19.11 21.50
N GLU A 643 -31.48 18.57 20.28
CA GLU A 643 -32.47 17.62 19.77
C GLU A 643 -32.51 16.33 20.58
N LEU A 644 -31.34 15.84 21.02
CA LEU A 644 -31.22 14.64 21.83
C LEU A 644 -31.86 14.83 23.22
N GLU A 645 -31.65 15.99 23.84
CA GLU A 645 -32.29 16.34 25.12
C GLU A 645 -33.80 16.49 24.98
N THR A 646 -34.27 17.11 23.89
CA THR A 646 -35.71 17.24 23.61
C THR A 646 -36.38 15.87 23.48
N LYS A 647 -35.79 14.96 22.69
CA LYS A 647 -36.32 13.59 22.52
C LYS A 647 -36.33 12.79 23.82
N GLN A 648 -35.35 13.02 24.69
CA GLN A 648 -35.29 12.35 25.99
C GLN A 648 -36.39 12.84 26.94
N ILE A 649 -36.65 14.16 26.96
CA ILE A 649 -37.76 14.75 27.72
C ILE A 649 -39.11 14.25 27.18
N GLU A 650 -39.26 14.11 25.87
CA GLU A 650 -40.47 13.58 25.23
C GLU A 650 -40.68 12.07 25.48
N SER A 651 -39.62 11.28 25.68
CA SER A 651 -39.73 9.84 25.98
C SER A 651 -39.97 9.54 27.47
N ASP A 652 -39.58 10.46 28.35
CA ASP A 652 -39.75 10.34 29.81
C ASP A 652 -41.12 10.89 30.29
N GLN A 653 -41.88 11.56 29.41
CA GLN A 653 -43.28 11.97 29.58
C GLN A 653 -44.24 10.93 28.99
#